data_AF-A0A9D4Z2U2-F1
#
_entry.id   AF-A0A9D4Z2U2-F1
#
_cell.length_a   1.000
_cell.length_b   1.000
_cell.length_c   1.000
_cell.angle_alpha   90.00
_cell.angle_beta   90.00
_cell.angle_gamma   90.00
#
_symmetry.space_group_name_H-M   'P 1'
#
loop_
_entity.id
_entity.type
_entity.pdbx_description
1 polymer ?
#
loop_
_entity_poly.entity_id
_entity_poly.type
_entity_poly.pdbx_seq_one_letter_code
_entity_poly.pdbx_strand_id
1 'polypeptide(L)'
;MSGCPFGGGSTATSPRPLQEANRGDTSPTSPKPFRAPTGRARIKLLYEEYVHLPLLRQVWEQPSTTKPVLEPLFAAGFHGIELAFLLLAEFVSDGRKYVAKRPRVELVAEDIAAQCQLLTEVVDAELEEELQEGACVSRLSLTQPFPFEGCPPTKAEAGHSPGLQRLTDAVQSKIGSMSAAERNSLIKLVLNITAACSSFQRWTVGLGIEPQLNALRGAVGLPALQFSHTLNLDYDSLVKPWLCEQTLTCEKYTHPEDFFFRTIHLGTDCWAFIALSRLRSARQLAEEGNWHVAAARATQASRILDYLGSHVMLLTSMNLRDYLLLKVELEGTSGEGSVQVKSFRLMVRQLFEPLAGAVLGCSNAMAAAAAAAACGVVRKEEGKEQGPELRAVVEELQEALMGIYEFPDRQSGLYNYCKALEALETGLLGGFFYRHYCLATNVIGSEARGTMKRAVAALKAGYEVPVFPLLDTCRVALGARIDAEVAHNKGRMMDEIMARYHQRYQAGSTAGAEAASTTDGFLAPASTVPAGKAAAGGGCPFASRSLKDGSMEQQQAQAPSEASSGAAGFEAARQKLYGWEEVPAAFQQMVSTELEQQASLLGLVPHSGQPYKPLAFLDHAWGQVSPLAQYRAWREAAALWQLGNSAWDACFGRVLPQAAAHIRSLLGLSADSSSCSVQFGSNSHELVGRLLSAAMDRQGARETQSQKIHVLTSDTEFYSFTRQINRFVEAGLAVVHTVPAEPAVTFTDRYCAAVEEAAVAGRQYDMLYVSQITYLSQQCLVPSIPDFVRRVRAAARTDATTTAAPAGLEVPCKPEPLLCIDGYHGFAALPTDLAEVAEDCCYVSGLLKHVGCGANCAFLTLPSRLDIRPVNTGWLADPSVLAPGSSGVHFGSEVGYSPDLALQGGTPSYLLPLLMFNHLMQLWQHPAGGMQITVGGLHSHVMHLHGRFLERLDAAGHPSVNTQTLVPPCDPSCRSHTLVFAQDHASTAKHTVDALARQGIQVDCRKAFVRVGFGANHSMSDVDALLSALKAAGSAGSA
;
A
#
# COMPACT_ATOMS: atom_id res chain seq x y z
N MET A 1 33.55 -52.74 -66.99
CA MET A 1 34.42 -51.73 -66.32
C MET A 1 33.56 -50.50 -66.02
N SER A 2 33.84 -49.78 -64.93
CA SER A 2 32.98 -48.73 -64.29
C SER A 2 31.63 -49.26 -63.76
N GLY A 3 31.13 -48.80 -62.59
CA GLY A 3 31.78 -47.99 -61.55
C GLY A 3 30.90 -47.75 -60.29
N CYS A 4 31.46 -48.00 -59.10
CA CYS A 4 30.91 -47.67 -57.76
C CYS A 4 31.10 -46.18 -57.39
N PRO A 5 30.54 -45.67 -56.26
CA PRO A 5 29.33 -46.05 -55.47
C PRO A 5 28.40 -44.80 -55.31
N PHE A 6 27.54 -44.51 -54.31
CA PHE A 6 26.91 -45.10 -53.08
C PHE A 6 25.51 -44.38 -52.94
N GLY A 7 24.56 -44.71 -52.06
CA GLY A 7 24.48 -45.76 -51.03
C GLY A 7 23.14 -45.83 -50.27
N GLY A 8 22.53 -44.70 -49.87
CA GLY A 8 21.29 -44.62 -49.04
C GLY A 8 21.54 -44.00 -47.65
N GLY A 9 20.55 -43.78 -46.76
CA GLY A 9 19.09 -43.94 -46.87
C GLY A 9 18.45 -44.72 -45.69
N SER A 10 17.58 -44.10 -44.88
CA SER A 10 16.66 -44.79 -43.93
C SER A 10 15.60 -43.84 -43.35
N THR A 11 14.50 -44.38 -42.79
CA THR A 11 13.38 -43.63 -42.20
C THR A 11 12.98 -44.16 -40.81
N ALA A 12 12.77 -43.23 -39.88
CA ALA A 12 11.93 -43.30 -38.66
C ALA A 12 11.68 -44.67 -37.97
N THR A 13 12.26 -44.85 -36.77
CA THR A 13 11.73 -45.74 -35.71
C THR A 13 11.76 -45.04 -34.36
N SER A 14 10.89 -45.47 -33.44
CA SER A 14 10.65 -44.84 -32.13
C SER A 14 11.73 -45.17 -31.08
N PRO A 15 12.09 -44.24 -30.17
CA PRO A 15 12.86 -44.55 -28.97
C PRO A 15 12.08 -45.49 -28.03
N ARG A 16 12.81 -46.32 -27.27
CA ARG A 16 12.28 -47.20 -26.22
C ARG A 16 12.38 -46.53 -24.83
N PRO A 17 11.68 -47.04 -23.79
CA PRO A 17 11.81 -46.52 -22.42
C PRO A 17 13.23 -46.67 -21.88
N LEU A 18 13.68 -45.71 -21.07
CA LEU A 18 14.95 -45.77 -20.35
C LEU A 18 14.82 -46.66 -19.10
N GLN A 19 15.19 -47.93 -19.26
CA GLN A 19 15.68 -48.78 -18.17
C GLN A 19 17.04 -49.37 -18.58
N GLU A 20 17.82 -49.79 -17.58
CA GLU A 20 19.18 -50.35 -17.69
C GLU A 20 20.28 -49.39 -18.21
N ALA A 21 20.86 -48.61 -17.29
CA ALA A 21 22.13 -47.91 -17.49
C ALA A 21 23.00 -47.88 -16.22
N ASN A 22 23.35 -49.05 -15.67
CA ASN A 22 24.60 -49.24 -14.89
C ASN A 22 24.85 -50.71 -14.52
N ARG A 23 25.91 -51.30 -15.09
CA ARG A 23 26.59 -52.50 -14.56
C ARG A 23 28.10 -52.30 -14.61
N GLY A 24 28.65 -51.68 -13.57
CA GLY A 24 30.08 -51.75 -13.25
C GLY A 24 30.38 -53.06 -12.54
N ASP A 25 31.46 -53.74 -12.93
CA ASP A 25 31.74 -55.11 -12.51
C ASP A 25 32.37 -55.20 -11.11
N THR A 26 31.70 -55.91 -10.18
CA THR A 26 32.27 -56.37 -8.91
C THR A 26 31.68 -57.73 -8.54
N SER A 27 32.48 -58.58 -7.90
CA SER A 27 32.16 -59.99 -7.63
C SER A 27 30.88 -60.21 -6.80
N PRO A 28 30.12 -61.29 -7.05
CA PRO A 28 28.79 -61.48 -6.45
C PRO A 28 28.85 -61.87 -4.96
N THR A 29 28.88 -60.88 -4.07
CA THR A 29 28.20 -61.04 -2.78
C THR A 29 26.72 -61.25 -3.04
N SER A 30 26.10 -62.27 -2.43
CA SER A 30 24.69 -62.58 -2.69
C SER A 30 23.80 -61.34 -2.43
N PRO A 31 22.90 -60.99 -3.38
CA PRO A 31 22.07 -59.81 -3.23
C PRO A 31 21.18 -59.98 -2.00
N LYS A 32 21.39 -59.12 -0.99
CA LYS A 32 20.53 -59.08 0.20
C LYS A 32 19.09 -58.91 -0.29
N PRO A 33 18.12 -59.76 0.15
CA PRO A 33 16.77 -59.73 -0.38
C PRO A 33 16.18 -58.33 -0.16
N PHE A 34 15.67 -57.73 -1.23
CA PHE A 34 15.14 -56.36 -1.21
C PHE A 34 13.98 -56.27 -0.21
N ARG A 35 14.24 -55.65 0.94
CA ARG A 35 13.22 -55.33 1.93
C ARG A 35 12.68 -53.95 1.60
N ALA A 36 11.44 -53.90 1.11
CA ALA A 36 10.73 -52.65 0.90
C ALA A 36 10.75 -51.81 2.20
N PRO A 37 11.03 -50.49 2.14
CA PRO A 37 11.14 -49.66 3.33
C PRO A 37 9.79 -49.54 4.04
N THR A 38 9.84 -49.42 5.37
CA THR A 38 8.65 -49.34 6.24
C THR A 38 8.64 -48.04 7.05
N GLY A 39 7.49 -47.70 7.64
CA GLY A 39 7.33 -46.53 8.50
C GLY A 39 7.76 -45.22 7.82
N ARG A 40 8.61 -44.43 8.49
CA ARG A 40 9.11 -43.14 7.95
C ARG A 40 9.89 -43.28 6.64
N ALA A 41 10.60 -44.39 6.43
CA ALA A 41 11.35 -44.63 5.20
C ALA A 41 10.42 -44.88 4.00
N ARG A 42 9.27 -45.54 4.21
CA ARG A 42 8.20 -45.65 3.20
C ARG A 42 7.66 -44.28 2.83
N ILE A 43 7.36 -43.43 3.82
CA ILE A 43 6.76 -42.11 3.60
C ILE A 43 7.72 -41.18 2.84
N LYS A 44 9.03 -41.22 3.15
CA LYS A 44 10.04 -40.54 2.33
C LYS A 44 9.98 -41.01 0.88
N LEU A 45 10.16 -42.32 0.66
CA LEU A 45 10.27 -42.88 -0.69
C LEU A 45 9.03 -42.55 -1.51
N LEU A 46 7.84 -42.86 -1.00
CA LEU A 46 6.59 -42.62 -1.73
C LEU A 46 6.37 -41.13 -2.06
N TYR A 47 6.83 -40.20 -1.22
CA TYR A 47 6.76 -38.77 -1.55
C TYR A 47 7.73 -38.39 -2.67
N GLU A 48 9.02 -38.75 -2.53
CA GLU A 48 10.04 -38.37 -3.52
C GLU A 48 9.77 -39.00 -4.89
N GLU A 49 9.27 -40.25 -4.93
CA GLU A 49 8.82 -40.90 -6.18
C GLU A 49 7.54 -40.24 -6.74
N TYR A 50 6.50 -40.00 -5.94
CA TYR A 50 5.22 -39.43 -6.41
C TYR A 50 5.35 -38.03 -7.01
N VAL A 51 6.18 -37.17 -6.42
CA VAL A 51 6.46 -35.86 -7.03
C VAL A 51 7.54 -35.96 -8.12
N HIS A 52 8.24 -37.10 -8.22
CA HIS A 52 9.44 -37.37 -9.05
C HIS A 52 10.61 -36.39 -8.79
N LEU A 53 10.81 -36.01 -7.51
CA LEU A 53 11.90 -35.12 -7.06
C LEU A 53 13.32 -35.59 -7.43
N PRO A 54 13.66 -36.89 -7.47
CA PRO A 54 15.00 -37.34 -7.86
C PRO A 54 15.49 -36.82 -9.22
N LEU A 55 14.57 -36.59 -10.17
CA LEU A 55 14.91 -36.05 -11.50
C LEU A 55 15.49 -34.63 -11.38
N LEU A 56 14.74 -33.70 -10.78
CA LEU A 56 15.21 -32.31 -10.61
C LEU A 56 16.42 -32.22 -9.68
N ARG A 57 16.42 -33.00 -8.59
CA ARG A 57 17.53 -33.07 -7.63
C ARG A 57 18.86 -33.45 -8.29
N GLN A 58 18.86 -34.34 -9.30
CA GLN A 58 20.08 -34.70 -10.02
C GLN A 58 20.75 -33.48 -10.67
N VAL A 59 20.00 -32.47 -11.12
CA VAL A 59 20.57 -31.24 -11.70
C VAL A 59 21.31 -30.44 -10.63
N TRP A 60 20.76 -30.34 -9.42
CA TRP A 60 21.36 -29.61 -8.30
C TRP A 60 22.57 -30.32 -7.69
N GLU A 61 22.59 -31.66 -7.76
CA GLU A 61 23.68 -32.51 -7.27
C GLU A 61 24.78 -32.77 -8.34
N GLN A 62 24.51 -32.51 -9.62
CA GLN A 62 25.42 -32.70 -10.75
C GLN A 62 25.49 -31.43 -11.64
N PRO A 63 26.03 -30.32 -11.11
CA PRO A 63 26.24 -29.09 -11.86
C PRO A 63 27.30 -29.26 -12.98
N SER A 64 27.24 -28.35 -13.94
CA SER A 64 27.95 -28.41 -15.22
C SER A 64 29.24 -27.59 -15.23
N THR A 65 29.35 -26.58 -14.36
CA THR A 65 30.54 -25.74 -14.18
C THR A 65 31.58 -26.38 -13.25
N THR A 66 32.86 -26.05 -13.47
CA THR A 66 33.99 -26.59 -12.68
C THR A 66 34.12 -25.99 -11.28
N LYS A 67 33.41 -24.90 -10.98
CA LYS A 67 33.35 -24.24 -9.65
C LYS A 67 31.90 -23.79 -9.38
N PRO A 68 30.99 -24.72 -9.06
CA PRO A 68 29.54 -24.51 -9.14
C PRO A 68 28.96 -23.84 -7.88
N VAL A 69 29.50 -22.68 -7.49
CA VAL A 69 29.11 -21.99 -6.23
C VAL A 69 27.63 -21.58 -6.26
N LEU A 70 27.16 -21.04 -7.39
CA LEU A 70 25.79 -20.54 -7.55
C LEU A 70 24.91 -21.41 -8.48
N GLU A 71 25.49 -22.25 -9.35
CA GLU A 71 24.75 -23.02 -10.35
C GLU A 71 23.62 -23.90 -9.77
N PRO A 72 23.81 -24.66 -8.67
CA PRO A 72 22.72 -25.44 -8.07
C PRO A 72 21.56 -24.59 -7.55
N LEU A 73 21.84 -23.38 -7.06
CA LEU A 73 20.85 -22.44 -6.54
C LEU A 73 20.08 -21.78 -7.68
N PHE A 74 20.81 -21.39 -8.73
CA PHE A 74 20.27 -20.87 -9.98
C PHE A 74 19.32 -21.88 -10.64
N ALA A 75 19.77 -23.14 -10.80
CA ALA A 75 18.97 -24.21 -11.38
C ALA A 75 17.72 -24.53 -10.54
N ALA A 76 17.84 -24.63 -9.22
CA ALA A 76 16.69 -24.84 -8.33
C ALA A 76 15.70 -23.66 -8.36
N GLY A 77 16.19 -22.42 -8.41
CA GLY A 77 15.34 -21.22 -8.49
C GLY A 77 14.55 -21.16 -9.79
N PHE A 78 15.22 -21.40 -10.92
CA PHE A 78 14.55 -21.46 -12.22
C PHE A 78 13.67 -22.69 -12.40
N HIS A 79 13.95 -23.83 -11.75
CA HIS A 79 12.99 -24.95 -11.67
C HIS A 79 11.68 -24.50 -11.03
N GLY A 80 11.72 -23.76 -9.92
CA GLY A 80 10.51 -23.23 -9.27
C GLY A 80 9.70 -22.28 -10.17
N ILE A 81 10.38 -21.45 -10.96
CA ILE A 81 9.77 -20.52 -11.92
C ILE A 81 9.17 -21.28 -13.13
N GLU A 82 9.91 -22.25 -13.68
CA GLU A 82 9.47 -23.10 -14.79
C GLU A 82 8.24 -23.95 -14.42
N LEU A 83 8.23 -24.52 -13.21
CA LEU A 83 7.08 -25.20 -12.61
C LEU A 83 5.87 -24.27 -12.46
N ALA A 84 6.07 -23.01 -12.06
CA ALA A 84 5.00 -22.03 -11.97
C ALA A 84 4.44 -21.64 -13.36
N PHE A 85 5.27 -21.52 -14.40
CA PHE A 85 4.79 -21.32 -15.77
C PHE A 85 3.95 -22.52 -16.28
N LEU A 86 4.38 -23.76 -15.98
CA LEU A 86 3.65 -24.98 -16.31
C LEU A 86 2.29 -25.04 -15.59
N LEU A 87 2.24 -24.68 -14.30
CA LEU A 87 0.99 -24.57 -13.53
C LEU A 87 0.04 -23.52 -14.11
N LEU A 88 0.58 -22.38 -14.51
CA LEU A 88 -0.19 -21.28 -15.08
C LEU A 88 -0.78 -21.64 -16.45
N ALA A 89 -0.05 -22.38 -17.28
CA ALA A 89 -0.53 -22.92 -18.54
C ALA A 89 -1.73 -23.87 -18.35
N GLU A 90 -1.68 -24.72 -17.32
CA GLU A 90 -2.79 -25.62 -16.97
C GLU A 90 -4.02 -24.84 -16.47
N PHE A 91 -3.84 -23.84 -15.61
CA PHE A 91 -4.95 -23.00 -15.13
C PHE A 91 -5.60 -22.13 -16.22
N VAL A 92 -4.83 -21.65 -17.19
CA VAL A 92 -5.38 -21.01 -18.41
C VAL A 92 -6.16 -22.04 -19.24
N SER A 93 -5.65 -23.26 -19.36
CA SER A 93 -6.23 -24.35 -20.16
C SER A 93 -7.53 -24.94 -19.61
N ASP A 94 -7.68 -24.96 -18.28
CA ASP A 94 -8.73 -25.68 -17.53
C ASP A 94 -10.15 -25.43 -18.09
N GLY A 95 -10.93 -26.50 -18.29
CA GLY A 95 -12.31 -26.44 -18.78
C GLY A 95 -13.39 -26.42 -17.69
N ARG A 96 -13.03 -26.58 -16.42
CA ARG A 96 -13.96 -26.80 -15.31
C ARG A 96 -14.70 -25.51 -14.92
N LYS A 97 -16.02 -25.48 -15.17
CA LYS A 97 -16.90 -24.34 -14.87
C LYS A 97 -16.90 -23.87 -13.40
N TYR A 98 -16.46 -24.71 -12.47
CA TYR A 98 -16.37 -24.40 -11.04
C TYR A 98 -15.00 -23.89 -10.58
N VAL A 99 -13.99 -23.86 -11.46
CA VAL A 99 -12.67 -23.34 -11.14
C VAL A 99 -12.64 -21.84 -11.43
N ALA A 100 -12.53 -21.03 -10.37
CA ALA A 100 -12.30 -19.60 -10.49
C ALA A 100 -10.89 -19.35 -11.01
N LYS A 101 -10.74 -19.31 -12.35
CA LYS A 101 -9.43 -19.14 -13.02
C LYS A 101 -8.68 -17.92 -12.52
N ARG A 102 -9.35 -16.76 -12.51
CA ARG A 102 -8.71 -15.47 -12.24
C ARG A 102 -7.93 -15.44 -10.90
N PRO A 103 -8.51 -15.81 -9.73
CA PRO A 103 -7.74 -15.88 -8.49
C PRO A 103 -6.52 -16.82 -8.55
N ARG A 104 -6.68 -18.05 -9.08
CA ARG A 104 -5.55 -18.99 -9.24
C ARG A 104 -4.43 -18.42 -10.13
N VAL A 105 -4.82 -17.75 -11.21
CA VAL A 105 -3.95 -17.14 -12.21
C VAL A 105 -3.23 -15.90 -11.68
N GLU A 106 -3.91 -15.03 -10.91
CA GLU A 106 -3.28 -13.87 -10.26
C GLU A 106 -2.30 -14.32 -9.15
N LEU A 107 -2.69 -15.31 -8.31
CA LEU A 107 -1.82 -15.88 -7.26
C LEU A 107 -0.50 -16.46 -7.79
N VAL A 108 -0.52 -17.22 -8.88
CA VAL A 108 0.70 -17.84 -9.44
C VAL A 108 1.65 -16.80 -10.06
N ALA A 109 1.15 -15.66 -10.55
CA ALA A 109 2.03 -14.58 -11.01
C ALA A 109 2.63 -13.75 -9.87
N GLU A 110 1.93 -13.63 -8.74
CA GLU A 110 2.49 -13.06 -7.51
C GLU A 110 3.59 -13.97 -6.93
N ASP A 111 3.42 -15.29 -7.01
CA ASP A 111 4.45 -16.28 -6.69
C ASP A 111 5.68 -16.18 -7.62
N ILE A 112 5.49 -16.14 -8.95
CA ILE A 112 6.57 -15.92 -9.93
C ILE A 112 7.35 -14.63 -9.64
N ALA A 113 6.67 -13.55 -9.24
CA ALA A 113 7.31 -12.29 -8.88
C ALA A 113 8.19 -12.42 -7.63
N ALA A 114 7.69 -13.08 -6.58
CA ALA A 114 8.46 -13.36 -5.37
C ALA A 114 9.68 -14.26 -5.66
N GLN A 115 9.51 -15.30 -6.50
CA GLN A 115 10.60 -16.16 -6.94
C GLN A 115 11.69 -15.39 -7.71
N CYS A 116 11.32 -14.52 -8.66
CA CYS A 116 12.29 -13.70 -9.40
C CYS A 116 13.05 -12.73 -8.47
N GLN A 117 12.36 -12.10 -7.52
CA GLN A 117 12.98 -11.18 -6.56
C GLN A 117 13.95 -11.92 -5.64
N LEU A 118 13.53 -13.05 -5.05
CA LEU A 118 14.39 -13.85 -4.17
C LEU A 118 15.57 -14.47 -4.92
N LEU A 119 15.41 -14.85 -6.18
CA LEU A 119 16.51 -15.41 -6.97
C LEU A 119 17.54 -14.33 -7.33
N THR A 120 17.07 -13.11 -7.62
CA THR A 120 17.94 -11.94 -7.77
C THR A 120 18.68 -11.65 -6.47
N GLU A 121 18.01 -11.66 -5.30
CA GLU A 121 18.67 -11.50 -3.99
C GLU A 121 19.70 -12.61 -3.71
N VAL A 122 19.35 -13.88 -3.97
CA VAL A 122 20.21 -15.05 -3.73
C VAL A 122 21.46 -15.05 -4.60
N VAL A 123 21.40 -14.47 -5.81
CA VAL A 123 22.55 -14.33 -6.72
C VAL A 123 23.34 -13.06 -6.46
N ASP A 124 22.68 -11.91 -6.29
CA ASP A 124 23.34 -10.61 -6.17
C ASP A 124 23.96 -10.40 -4.76
N ALA A 125 23.35 -10.91 -3.69
CA ALA A 125 23.87 -10.76 -2.32
C ALA A 125 25.01 -11.74 -1.96
N GLU A 126 25.41 -12.62 -2.88
CA GLU A 126 26.71 -13.32 -2.77
C GLU A 126 27.88 -12.39 -3.15
N LEU A 127 27.60 -11.25 -3.80
CA LEU A 127 28.61 -10.39 -4.43
C LEU A 127 29.02 -9.19 -3.55
N GLU A 128 28.13 -8.73 -2.67
CA GLU A 128 28.36 -7.54 -1.84
C GLU A 128 29.25 -7.83 -0.62
N GLU A 129 29.36 -9.11 -0.23
CA GLU A 129 29.89 -9.51 1.08
C GLU A 129 31.34 -10.01 1.07
N GLU A 130 31.95 -10.24 -0.10
CA GLU A 130 33.39 -10.55 -0.24
C GLU A 130 34.30 -9.30 -0.13
N LEU A 131 33.71 -8.10 0.05
CA LEU A 131 34.41 -6.82 0.05
C LEU A 131 35.13 -6.52 1.39
N GLN A 132 36.10 -7.34 1.77
CA GLN A 132 37.07 -6.99 2.82
C GLN A 132 38.12 -5.99 2.30
N GLU A 133 38.55 -5.06 3.16
CA GLU A 133 39.56 -4.06 2.82
C GLU A 133 40.90 -4.71 2.44
N GLY A 134 41.28 -4.57 1.16
CA GLY A 134 42.53 -5.11 0.62
C GLY A 134 42.40 -6.41 -0.19
N ALA A 135 41.21 -7.01 -0.29
CA ALA A 135 40.98 -8.13 -1.21
C ALA A 135 41.16 -7.71 -2.68
N CYS A 136 41.64 -8.62 -3.53
CA CYS A 136 41.73 -8.38 -4.97
C CYS A 136 40.32 -8.29 -5.57
N VAL A 137 40.09 -7.34 -6.50
CA VAL A 137 38.75 -7.01 -7.06
C VAL A 137 38.28 -8.04 -8.11
N SER A 138 38.46 -9.33 -7.82
CA SER A 138 37.94 -10.45 -8.59
C SER A 138 36.47 -10.68 -8.27
N ARG A 139 35.61 -9.75 -8.71
CA ARG A 139 34.15 -9.95 -8.71
C ARG A 139 33.82 -11.25 -9.47
N LEU A 140 32.81 -12.00 -9.03
CA LEU A 140 32.34 -13.25 -9.65
C LEU A 140 30.82 -13.24 -9.83
N SER A 141 30.32 -12.28 -10.60
CA SER A 141 28.90 -11.93 -10.73
C SER A 141 28.31 -12.18 -12.11
N LEU A 142 26.98 -12.27 -12.19
CA LEU A 142 26.27 -12.14 -13.48
C LEU A 142 26.20 -10.67 -13.97
N THR A 143 26.75 -9.69 -13.23
CA THR A 143 26.76 -8.26 -13.55
C THR A 143 28.08 -7.75 -14.14
N GLN A 144 29.01 -8.66 -14.50
CA GLN A 144 30.33 -8.32 -15.07
C GLN A 144 30.56 -8.91 -16.47
N PRO A 145 31.54 -8.44 -17.25
CA PRO A 145 31.83 -8.99 -18.57
C PRO A 145 32.14 -10.50 -18.52
N PHE A 146 31.60 -11.24 -19.49
CA PHE A 146 31.86 -12.66 -19.69
C PHE A 146 32.98 -12.89 -20.73
N PRO A 147 33.74 -13.99 -20.65
CA PRO A 147 33.75 -14.98 -19.56
C PRO A 147 34.61 -14.54 -18.36
N PHE A 148 34.39 -15.16 -17.21
CA PHE A 148 35.21 -15.01 -16.00
C PHE A 148 35.48 -16.39 -15.37
N GLU A 149 36.38 -16.47 -14.38
CA GLU A 149 36.75 -17.77 -13.81
C GLU A 149 35.55 -18.43 -13.10
N GLY A 150 35.13 -19.60 -13.56
CA GLY A 150 33.94 -20.29 -13.04
C GLY A 150 32.60 -19.71 -13.51
N CYS A 151 32.58 -18.84 -14.53
CA CYS A 151 31.32 -18.34 -15.08
C CYS A 151 30.45 -19.47 -15.66
N PRO A 152 29.12 -19.37 -15.59
CA PRO A 152 28.24 -20.32 -16.25
C PRO A 152 28.44 -20.32 -17.78
N PRO A 153 28.19 -21.45 -18.47
CA PRO A 153 28.17 -21.50 -19.93
C PRO A 153 27.18 -20.49 -20.52
N THR A 154 27.57 -19.91 -21.65
CA THR A 154 26.86 -18.87 -22.37
C THR A 154 26.88 -19.13 -23.87
N LYS A 155 25.86 -18.63 -24.58
CA LYS A 155 25.69 -18.79 -26.04
C LYS A 155 25.04 -17.56 -26.66
N ALA A 156 25.17 -17.40 -27.98
CA ALA A 156 24.59 -16.27 -28.70
C ALA A 156 23.11 -16.52 -29.06
N GLU A 157 22.73 -17.78 -29.18
CA GLU A 157 21.39 -18.26 -29.42
C GLU A 157 20.46 -18.00 -28.23
N ALA A 158 19.15 -17.98 -28.49
CA ALA A 158 18.14 -18.06 -27.45
C ALA A 158 18.17 -19.43 -26.74
N GLY A 159 17.74 -19.47 -25.48
CA GLY A 159 17.42 -20.72 -24.77
C GLY A 159 15.95 -21.11 -24.96
N HIS A 160 15.51 -22.20 -24.34
CA HIS A 160 14.11 -22.61 -24.39
C HIS A 160 13.52 -22.95 -23.01
N SER A 161 12.41 -22.29 -22.66
CA SER A 161 11.51 -22.64 -21.56
C SER A 161 10.24 -23.31 -22.12
N PRO A 162 10.07 -24.64 -21.96
CA PRO A 162 8.83 -25.33 -22.30
C PRO A 162 7.60 -24.83 -21.50
N GLY A 163 7.81 -24.33 -20.28
CA GLY A 163 6.78 -23.68 -19.46
C GLY A 163 6.25 -22.41 -20.09
N LEU A 164 7.12 -21.49 -20.52
CA LEU A 164 6.70 -20.29 -21.27
C LEU A 164 6.10 -20.66 -22.63
N GLN A 165 6.58 -21.71 -23.29
CA GLN A 165 5.99 -22.20 -24.53
C GLN A 165 4.55 -22.68 -24.32
N ARG A 166 4.32 -23.62 -23.38
CA ARG A 166 2.98 -24.11 -23.03
C ARG A 166 2.05 -23.01 -22.56
N LEU A 167 2.56 -22.04 -21.78
CA LEU A 167 1.77 -20.89 -21.35
C LEU A 167 1.35 -20.03 -22.55
N THR A 168 2.26 -19.79 -23.50
CA THR A 168 1.96 -19.06 -24.74
C THR A 168 0.92 -19.79 -25.57
N ASP A 169 1.05 -21.11 -25.74
CA ASP A 169 0.11 -21.93 -26.52
C ASP A 169 -1.27 -22.04 -25.84
N ALA A 170 -1.31 -22.15 -24.50
CA ALA A 170 -2.53 -22.10 -23.70
C ALA A 170 -3.23 -20.73 -23.82
N VAL A 171 -2.47 -19.64 -23.82
CA VAL A 171 -3.00 -18.29 -24.07
C VAL A 171 -3.57 -18.18 -25.48
N GLN A 172 -2.79 -18.49 -26.52
CA GLN A 172 -3.21 -18.37 -27.92
C GLN A 172 -4.46 -19.21 -28.24
N SER A 173 -4.52 -20.46 -27.75
CA SER A 173 -5.65 -21.36 -28.00
C SER A 173 -6.93 -20.97 -27.26
N LYS A 174 -6.85 -20.24 -26.14
CA LYS A 174 -8.02 -19.85 -25.33
C LYS A 174 -8.46 -18.41 -25.55
N ILE A 175 -7.56 -17.47 -25.86
CA ILE A 175 -7.85 -16.02 -25.84
C ILE A 175 -9.03 -15.62 -26.74
N GLY A 176 -9.21 -16.27 -27.90
CA GLY A 176 -10.35 -16.03 -28.80
C GLY A 176 -11.72 -16.45 -28.23
N SER A 177 -11.74 -17.33 -27.23
CA SER A 177 -12.96 -17.78 -26.53
C SER A 177 -13.25 -17.04 -25.22
N MET A 178 -12.31 -16.22 -24.75
CA MET A 178 -12.39 -15.52 -23.46
C MET A 178 -13.21 -14.23 -23.53
N SER A 179 -13.98 -13.97 -22.46
CA SER A 179 -14.66 -12.70 -22.25
C SER A 179 -13.66 -11.53 -22.18
N ALA A 180 -14.16 -10.30 -22.39
CA ALA A 180 -13.32 -9.11 -22.27
C ALA A 180 -12.69 -8.95 -20.86
N ALA A 181 -13.39 -9.41 -19.81
CA ALA A 181 -12.87 -9.39 -18.44
C ALA A 181 -11.71 -10.38 -18.25
N GLU A 182 -11.84 -11.62 -18.74
CA GLU A 182 -10.78 -12.62 -18.69
C GLU A 182 -9.56 -12.19 -19.51
N ARG A 183 -9.76 -11.65 -20.72
CA ARG A 183 -8.68 -11.11 -21.54
C ARG A 183 -7.92 -9.96 -20.86
N ASN A 184 -8.63 -9.05 -20.19
CA ASN A 184 -7.99 -7.97 -19.43
C ASN A 184 -7.20 -8.50 -18.22
N SER A 185 -7.69 -9.54 -17.52
CA SER A 185 -6.90 -10.23 -16.49
C SER A 185 -5.68 -10.95 -17.06
N LEU A 186 -5.76 -11.52 -18.27
CA LEU A 186 -4.65 -12.18 -18.96
C LEU A 186 -3.59 -11.18 -19.44
N ILE A 187 -4.00 -9.98 -19.86
CA ILE A 187 -3.08 -8.87 -20.17
C ILE A 187 -2.35 -8.42 -18.89
N LYS A 188 -3.07 -8.23 -17.76
CA LYS A 188 -2.45 -7.91 -16.46
C LYS A 188 -1.46 -9.01 -16.04
N LEU A 189 -1.81 -10.29 -16.20
CA LEU A 189 -0.96 -11.43 -15.90
C LEU A 189 0.39 -11.36 -16.65
N VAL A 190 0.34 -11.18 -17.97
CA VAL A 190 1.55 -11.12 -18.81
C VAL A 190 2.38 -9.86 -18.52
N LEU A 191 1.74 -8.73 -18.18
CA LEU A 191 2.45 -7.55 -17.67
C LEU A 191 3.19 -7.84 -16.36
N ASN A 192 2.53 -8.47 -15.38
CA ASN A 192 3.14 -8.84 -14.09
C ASN A 192 4.34 -9.78 -14.29
N ILE A 193 4.20 -10.83 -15.10
CA ILE A 193 5.28 -11.80 -15.35
C ILE A 193 6.45 -11.16 -16.09
N THR A 194 6.19 -10.37 -17.13
CA THR A 194 7.28 -9.72 -17.88
C THR A 194 7.93 -8.56 -17.11
N ALA A 195 7.25 -7.98 -16.12
CA ALA A 195 7.86 -7.11 -15.12
C ALA A 195 8.71 -7.90 -14.09
N ALA A 196 8.24 -9.04 -13.59
CA ALA A 196 9.00 -9.89 -12.66
C ALA A 196 10.35 -10.33 -13.26
N CYS A 197 10.35 -10.81 -14.51
CA CYS A 197 11.57 -11.19 -15.23
C CYS A 197 12.48 -10.00 -15.58
N SER A 198 12.00 -8.75 -15.48
CA SER A 198 12.88 -7.57 -15.68
C SER A 198 13.90 -7.37 -14.56
N SER A 199 13.72 -8.01 -13.39
CA SER A 199 14.69 -8.00 -12.28
C SER A 199 16.10 -8.41 -12.73
N PHE A 200 16.18 -9.35 -13.67
CA PHE A 200 17.43 -9.90 -14.21
C PHE A 200 18.13 -8.96 -15.22
N GLN A 201 17.52 -7.85 -15.64
CA GLN A 201 18.12 -6.92 -16.63
C GLN A 201 19.40 -6.23 -16.14
N ARG A 202 19.69 -6.28 -14.83
CA ARG A 202 20.97 -5.81 -14.25
C ARG A 202 22.16 -6.67 -14.64
N TRP A 203 21.92 -7.93 -15.01
CA TRP A 203 22.97 -8.85 -15.44
C TRP A 203 23.49 -8.45 -16.84
N THR A 204 24.77 -8.69 -17.10
CA THR A 204 25.44 -8.43 -18.40
C THR A 204 25.12 -9.47 -19.47
N VAL A 205 24.40 -10.52 -19.07
CA VAL A 205 24.01 -11.67 -19.88
C VAL A 205 22.49 -11.87 -19.77
N GLY A 206 21.83 -12.20 -20.88
CA GLY A 206 20.40 -12.51 -20.88
C GLY A 206 20.12 -13.91 -20.32
N LEU A 207 18.86 -14.21 -20.00
CA LEU A 207 18.43 -15.57 -19.67
C LEU A 207 18.34 -16.48 -20.90
N GLY A 208 18.19 -15.91 -22.10
CA GLY A 208 17.90 -16.61 -23.34
C GLY A 208 16.41 -16.86 -23.60
N ILE A 209 15.53 -16.64 -22.61
CA ILE A 209 14.06 -16.85 -22.73
C ILE A 209 13.30 -15.56 -23.10
N GLU A 210 14.00 -14.43 -23.23
CA GLU A 210 13.47 -13.12 -23.63
C GLU A 210 12.61 -13.16 -24.92
N PRO A 211 12.97 -13.93 -25.98
CA PRO A 211 12.12 -14.06 -27.16
C PRO A 211 10.78 -14.74 -26.88
N GLN A 212 10.73 -15.69 -25.92
CA GLN A 212 9.49 -16.34 -25.52
C GLN A 212 8.63 -15.45 -24.61
N LEU A 213 9.25 -14.64 -23.75
CA LEU A 213 8.53 -13.56 -23.04
C LEU A 213 7.89 -12.58 -24.02
N ASN A 214 8.58 -12.25 -25.13
CA ASN A 214 8.00 -11.45 -26.21
C ASN A 214 6.92 -12.18 -27.02
N ALA A 215 7.03 -13.50 -27.23
CA ALA A 215 5.97 -14.31 -27.86
C ALA A 215 4.69 -14.34 -26.98
N LEU A 216 4.84 -14.50 -25.66
CA LEU A 216 3.73 -14.44 -24.70
C LEU A 216 3.06 -13.06 -24.67
N ARG A 217 3.84 -11.97 -24.79
CA ARG A 217 3.30 -10.61 -24.96
C ARG A 217 2.54 -10.45 -26.27
N GLY A 218 3.09 -10.94 -27.38
CA GLY A 218 2.41 -10.95 -28.68
C GLY A 218 1.09 -11.71 -28.65
N ALA A 219 1.03 -12.84 -27.93
CA ALA A 219 -0.17 -13.67 -27.77
C ALA A 219 -1.34 -12.96 -27.06
N VAL A 220 -1.08 -11.89 -26.28
CA VAL A 220 -2.10 -11.02 -25.67
C VAL A 220 -2.19 -9.63 -26.32
N GLY A 221 -1.49 -9.38 -27.42
CA GLY A 221 -1.49 -8.10 -28.14
C GLY A 221 -0.66 -6.98 -27.49
N LEU A 222 0.27 -7.31 -26.58
CA LEU A 222 1.19 -6.34 -25.99
C LEU A 222 2.41 -6.12 -26.90
N PRO A 223 2.99 -4.90 -26.92
CA PRO A 223 4.20 -4.61 -27.67
C PRO A 223 5.40 -5.37 -27.09
N ALA A 224 6.32 -5.80 -27.96
CA ALA A 224 7.57 -6.44 -27.56
C ALA A 224 8.44 -5.52 -26.70
N LEU A 225 9.12 -6.09 -25.72
CA LEU A 225 10.19 -5.45 -24.96
C LEU A 225 11.50 -5.52 -25.76
N GLN A 226 12.32 -4.47 -25.64
CA GLN A 226 13.70 -4.50 -26.08
C GLN A 226 14.59 -5.04 -24.95
N PHE A 227 15.54 -5.89 -25.33
CA PHE A 227 16.57 -6.44 -24.44
C PHE A 227 17.92 -6.15 -25.10
N SER A 228 18.89 -5.68 -24.32
CA SER A 228 20.18 -5.16 -24.81
C SER A 228 21.31 -6.20 -24.82
N HIS A 229 21.03 -7.41 -24.33
CA HIS A 229 21.99 -8.49 -24.18
C HIS A 229 22.39 -9.10 -25.53
N THR A 230 23.70 -9.14 -25.80
CA THR A 230 24.28 -9.77 -27.01
C THR A 230 24.72 -11.22 -26.79
N LEU A 231 24.51 -11.74 -25.57
CA LEU A 231 24.93 -13.05 -25.10
C LEU A 231 23.93 -13.51 -24.04
N ASN A 232 23.57 -14.79 -24.07
CA ASN A 232 22.63 -15.42 -23.14
C ASN A 232 23.32 -16.49 -22.30
N LEU A 233 22.80 -16.75 -21.11
CA LEU A 233 23.09 -17.96 -20.36
C LEU A 233 22.63 -19.18 -21.19
N ASP A 234 23.39 -20.27 -21.12
CA ASP A 234 22.94 -21.53 -21.71
C ASP A 234 21.90 -22.19 -20.79
N TYR A 235 20.70 -21.59 -20.75
CA TYR A 235 19.55 -22.00 -19.92
C TYR A 235 19.22 -23.48 -20.07
N ASP A 236 19.38 -24.01 -21.28
CA ASP A 236 19.20 -25.42 -21.61
C ASP A 236 20.23 -26.31 -20.87
N SER A 237 21.52 -25.99 -20.92
CA SER A 237 22.56 -26.75 -20.20
C SER A 237 22.53 -26.51 -18.68
N LEU A 238 22.17 -25.32 -18.22
CA LEU A 238 22.19 -24.92 -16.79
C LEU A 238 20.96 -25.40 -16.03
N VAL A 239 19.77 -25.03 -16.51
CA VAL A 239 18.49 -25.29 -15.83
C VAL A 239 17.91 -26.62 -16.28
N LYS A 240 18.19 -27.07 -17.50
CA LYS A 240 17.62 -28.30 -18.09
C LYS A 240 16.08 -28.30 -17.99
N PRO A 241 15.40 -27.21 -18.42
CA PRO A 241 14.01 -26.89 -18.06
C PRO A 241 12.97 -27.89 -18.60
N TRP A 242 13.29 -28.60 -19.69
CA TRP A 242 12.50 -29.75 -20.15
C TRP A 242 12.32 -30.82 -19.08
N LEU A 243 13.22 -30.90 -18.10
CA LEU A 243 13.11 -31.85 -17.00
C LEU A 243 11.97 -31.48 -16.05
N CYS A 244 11.61 -30.20 -15.90
CA CYS A 244 10.42 -29.79 -15.13
C CYS A 244 9.13 -30.26 -15.81
N GLU A 245 9.04 -30.11 -17.14
CA GLU A 245 7.92 -30.64 -17.94
C GLU A 245 7.89 -32.18 -17.88
N GLN A 246 9.04 -32.83 -18.04
CA GLN A 246 9.17 -34.29 -17.97
C GLN A 246 8.77 -34.81 -16.59
N THR A 247 9.27 -34.22 -15.50
CA THR A 247 8.91 -34.56 -14.11
C THR A 247 7.41 -34.46 -13.86
N LEU A 248 6.71 -33.47 -14.43
CA LEU A 248 5.26 -33.36 -14.27
C LEU A 248 4.46 -34.30 -15.19
N THR A 249 5.01 -34.76 -16.32
CA THR A 249 4.28 -35.51 -17.37
C THR A 249 4.73 -36.96 -17.60
N CYS A 250 5.79 -37.43 -16.95
CA CYS A 250 6.33 -38.79 -17.10
C CYS A 250 5.38 -39.89 -16.59
N GLU A 251 4.57 -39.58 -15.59
CA GLU A 251 3.49 -40.43 -15.09
C GLU A 251 2.15 -39.68 -15.20
N LYS A 252 1.07 -40.41 -15.52
CA LYS A 252 -0.27 -39.84 -15.70
C LYS A 252 -1.22 -40.28 -14.61
N TYR A 253 -1.24 -39.52 -13.53
CA TYR A 253 -2.26 -39.64 -12.49
C TYR A 253 -3.63 -39.19 -13.02
N THR A 254 -4.69 -39.83 -12.54
CA THR A 254 -6.08 -39.62 -12.99
C THR A 254 -6.79 -38.47 -12.28
N HIS A 255 -6.18 -37.90 -11.24
CA HIS A 255 -6.90 -37.07 -10.28
C HIS A 255 -6.88 -35.55 -10.64
N PRO A 256 -8.02 -34.84 -10.76
CA PRO A 256 -8.09 -33.45 -11.27
C PRO A 256 -7.38 -32.32 -10.49
N GLU A 257 -6.68 -32.60 -9.40
CA GLU A 257 -5.84 -31.61 -8.68
C GLU A 257 -4.42 -32.15 -8.42
N ASP A 258 -4.08 -33.33 -8.95
CA ASP A 258 -2.77 -33.96 -8.81
C ASP A 258 -1.64 -33.07 -9.34
N PHE A 259 -1.79 -32.58 -10.58
CA PHE A 259 -0.81 -31.73 -11.23
C PHE A 259 -0.51 -30.48 -10.40
N PHE A 260 -1.54 -29.82 -9.86
CA PHE A 260 -1.39 -28.66 -8.98
C PHE A 260 -0.68 -29.04 -7.68
N PHE A 261 -1.15 -30.10 -7.00
CA PHE A 261 -0.59 -30.56 -5.74
C PHE A 261 0.90 -30.92 -5.85
N ARG A 262 1.28 -31.70 -6.87
CA ARG A 262 2.67 -32.09 -7.17
C ARG A 262 3.53 -30.88 -7.54
N THR A 263 3.00 -29.94 -8.32
CA THR A 263 3.77 -28.75 -8.77
C THR A 263 4.15 -27.85 -7.60
N ILE A 264 3.23 -27.57 -6.66
CA ILE A 264 3.57 -26.79 -5.45
C ILE A 264 4.50 -27.58 -4.52
N HIS A 265 4.36 -28.90 -4.42
CA HIS A 265 5.30 -29.71 -3.65
C HIS A 265 6.71 -29.71 -4.24
N LEU A 266 6.86 -29.74 -5.56
CA LEU A 266 8.15 -29.55 -6.22
C LEU A 266 8.71 -28.15 -6.04
N GLY A 267 7.92 -27.08 -6.23
CA GLY A 267 8.36 -25.70 -5.99
C GLY A 267 8.80 -25.47 -4.54
N THR A 268 8.09 -26.08 -3.58
CA THR A 268 8.47 -26.14 -2.16
C THR A 268 9.84 -26.79 -1.98
N ASP A 269 10.08 -27.97 -2.58
CA ASP A 269 11.38 -28.66 -2.47
C ASP A 269 12.52 -27.95 -3.24
N CYS A 270 12.23 -27.22 -4.31
CA CYS A 270 13.20 -26.37 -5.02
C CYS A 270 13.72 -25.24 -4.10
N TRP A 271 12.81 -24.48 -3.49
CA TRP A 271 13.20 -23.40 -2.59
C TRP A 271 13.67 -23.88 -1.21
N ALA A 272 13.24 -25.06 -0.77
CA ALA A 272 13.80 -25.73 0.41
C ALA A 272 15.28 -26.10 0.21
N PHE A 273 15.70 -26.49 -1.00
CA PHE A 273 17.10 -26.73 -1.33
C PHE A 273 17.94 -25.45 -1.17
N ILE A 274 17.46 -24.32 -1.71
CA ILE A 274 18.13 -23.01 -1.61
C ILE A 274 18.22 -22.56 -0.14
N ALA A 275 17.12 -22.65 0.61
CA ALA A 275 17.10 -22.33 2.04
C ALA A 275 18.12 -23.19 2.83
N LEU A 276 18.16 -24.50 2.60
CA LEU A 276 19.13 -25.38 3.26
C LEU A 276 20.58 -25.08 2.86
N SER A 277 20.85 -24.65 1.63
CA SER A 277 22.18 -24.22 1.22
C SER A 277 22.59 -22.94 1.93
N ARG A 278 21.70 -21.93 1.98
CA ARG A 278 21.92 -20.68 2.72
C ARG A 278 22.16 -20.91 4.22
N LEU A 279 21.44 -21.87 4.83
CA LEU A 279 21.68 -22.29 6.21
C LEU A 279 23.04 -22.98 6.42
N ARG A 280 23.53 -23.79 5.47
CA ARG A 280 24.87 -24.41 5.54
C ARG A 280 25.97 -23.37 5.38
N SER A 281 25.81 -22.45 4.41
CA SER A 281 26.72 -21.32 4.18
C SER A 281 26.82 -20.43 5.43
N ALA A 282 25.68 -20.03 6.02
CA ALA A 282 25.65 -19.28 7.27
C ALA A 282 26.37 -20.00 8.43
N ARG A 283 26.21 -21.33 8.55
CA ARG A 283 26.92 -22.13 9.56
C ARG A 283 28.43 -22.10 9.33
N GLN A 284 28.89 -22.40 8.11
CA GLN A 284 30.32 -22.44 7.78
C GLN A 284 30.97 -21.08 8.03
N LEU A 285 30.36 -19.98 7.57
CA LEU A 285 30.86 -18.63 7.77
C LEU A 285 30.93 -18.25 9.26
N ALA A 286 29.97 -18.70 10.08
CA ALA A 286 30.03 -18.53 11.53
C ALA A 286 31.13 -19.38 12.19
N GLU A 287 31.37 -20.60 11.72
CA GLU A 287 32.49 -21.45 12.16
C GLU A 287 33.87 -20.88 11.76
N GLU A 288 33.93 -20.12 10.67
CA GLU A 288 35.10 -19.35 10.23
C GLU A 288 35.27 -17.99 10.93
N GLY A 289 34.27 -17.52 11.69
CA GLY A 289 34.25 -16.20 12.34
C GLY A 289 33.83 -15.04 11.44
N ASN A 290 33.33 -15.29 10.24
CA ASN A 290 32.82 -14.31 9.26
C ASN A 290 31.39 -13.84 9.61
N TRP A 291 31.19 -13.35 10.84
CA TRP A 291 29.87 -13.12 11.45
C TRP A 291 28.90 -12.24 10.65
N HIS A 292 29.39 -11.19 9.98
CA HIS A 292 28.54 -10.30 9.17
C HIS A 292 27.96 -11.03 7.94
N VAL A 293 28.78 -11.79 7.23
CA VAL A 293 28.39 -12.62 6.07
C VAL A 293 27.44 -13.74 6.53
N ALA A 294 27.77 -14.38 7.65
CA ALA A 294 26.94 -15.41 8.28
C ALA A 294 25.54 -14.89 8.66
N ALA A 295 25.45 -13.66 9.19
CA ALA A 295 24.20 -12.99 9.55
C ALA A 295 23.34 -12.67 8.31
N ALA A 296 23.96 -12.23 7.22
CA ALA A 296 23.27 -11.96 5.96
C ALA A 296 22.74 -13.25 5.31
N ARG A 297 23.55 -14.32 5.23
CA ARG A 297 23.11 -15.65 4.74
C ARG A 297 21.97 -16.24 5.58
N ALA A 298 22.01 -16.07 6.91
CA ALA A 298 20.91 -16.48 7.79
C ALA A 298 19.63 -15.63 7.58
N THR A 299 19.78 -14.34 7.27
CA THR A 299 18.67 -13.43 6.96
C THR A 299 18.03 -13.76 5.59
N GLN A 300 18.83 -14.07 4.57
CA GLN A 300 18.35 -14.59 3.28
C GLN A 300 17.56 -15.89 3.48
N ALA A 301 18.07 -16.83 4.29
CA ALA A 301 17.37 -18.06 4.64
C ALA A 301 16.01 -17.79 5.35
N SER A 302 15.92 -16.76 6.20
CA SER A 302 14.65 -16.34 6.81
C SER A 302 13.62 -15.91 5.77
N ARG A 303 14.01 -15.04 4.82
CA ARG A 303 13.14 -14.54 3.75
C ARG A 303 12.61 -15.69 2.88
N ILE A 304 13.47 -16.66 2.55
CA ILE A 304 13.06 -17.86 1.79
C ILE A 304 12.08 -18.72 2.59
N LEU A 305 12.22 -18.85 3.91
CA LEU A 305 11.27 -19.60 4.76
C LEU A 305 9.90 -18.93 4.86
N ASP A 306 9.83 -17.59 4.92
CA ASP A 306 8.57 -16.86 4.89
C ASP A 306 7.89 -16.93 3.50
N TYR A 307 8.68 -16.83 2.43
CA TYR A 307 8.20 -17.11 1.08
C TYR A 307 7.70 -18.55 0.93
N LEU A 308 8.41 -19.56 1.43
CA LEU A 308 7.95 -20.96 1.38
C LEU A 308 6.61 -21.13 2.10
N GLY A 309 6.38 -20.41 3.20
CA GLY A 309 5.08 -20.34 3.86
C GLY A 309 3.98 -19.66 3.03
N SER A 310 4.35 -18.73 2.14
CA SER A 310 3.46 -18.11 1.15
C SER A 310 3.16 -19.07 -0.01
N HIS A 311 4.19 -19.73 -0.55
CA HIS A 311 4.11 -20.66 -1.67
C HIS A 311 3.21 -21.87 -1.35
N VAL A 312 3.37 -22.50 -0.17
CA VAL A 312 2.48 -23.62 0.21
C VAL A 312 1.02 -23.19 0.37
N MET A 313 0.74 -21.92 0.68
CA MET A 313 -0.64 -21.41 0.79
C MET A 313 -1.38 -21.33 -0.56
N LEU A 314 -0.68 -21.41 -1.71
CA LEU A 314 -1.32 -21.55 -3.02
C LEU A 314 -2.29 -22.73 -3.08
N LEU A 315 -1.96 -23.84 -2.37
CA LEU A 315 -2.79 -25.04 -2.24
C LEU A 315 -4.18 -24.78 -1.61
N THR A 316 -4.38 -23.65 -0.92
CA THR A 316 -5.73 -23.24 -0.46
C THR A 316 -6.72 -22.99 -1.60
N SER A 317 -6.24 -22.77 -2.82
CA SER A 317 -7.08 -22.56 -4.01
C SER A 317 -7.46 -23.84 -4.76
N MET A 318 -6.99 -25.03 -4.31
CA MET A 318 -7.46 -26.33 -4.82
C MET A 318 -8.99 -26.48 -4.61
N ASN A 319 -9.65 -27.22 -5.49
CA ASN A 319 -11.04 -27.60 -5.26
C ASN A 319 -11.09 -28.59 -4.09
N LEU A 320 -11.79 -28.21 -3.01
CA LEU A 320 -11.85 -28.99 -1.78
C LEU A 320 -12.36 -30.43 -1.99
N ARG A 321 -13.41 -30.63 -2.81
CA ARG A 321 -13.96 -31.96 -3.08
C ARG A 321 -12.93 -32.83 -3.80
N ASP A 322 -12.31 -32.29 -4.84
CA ASP A 322 -11.35 -33.03 -5.65
C ASP A 322 -10.09 -33.31 -4.81
N TYR A 323 -9.54 -32.34 -4.08
CA TYR A 323 -8.41 -32.59 -3.18
C TYR A 323 -8.74 -33.63 -2.08
N LEU A 324 -9.95 -33.64 -1.51
CA LEU A 324 -10.33 -34.64 -0.50
C LEU A 324 -10.40 -36.07 -1.04
N LEU A 325 -10.63 -36.26 -2.35
CA LEU A 325 -10.50 -37.56 -3.01
C LEU A 325 -9.01 -37.94 -3.17
N LEU A 326 -8.19 -37.06 -3.74
CA LEU A 326 -6.73 -37.24 -3.85
C LEU A 326 -6.08 -37.58 -2.50
N LYS A 327 -6.48 -36.88 -1.42
CA LYS A 327 -5.99 -37.10 -0.05
C LYS A 327 -6.14 -38.54 0.43
N VAL A 328 -7.19 -39.25 -0.01
CA VAL A 328 -7.42 -40.66 0.35
C VAL A 328 -6.43 -41.56 -0.40
N GLU A 329 -6.26 -41.36 -1.71
CA GLU A 329 -5.34 -42.14 -2.54
C GLU A 329 -3.87 -41.96 -2.13
N LEU A 330 -3.47 -40.75 -1.72
CA LEU A 330 -2.14 -40.47 -1.18
C LEU A 330 -1.83 -41.18 0.15
N GLU A 331 -2.82 -41.72 0.86
CA GLU A 331 -2.70 -42.31 2.21
C GLU A 331 -2.09 -41.33 3.25
N GLY A 332 -2.13 -40.02 2.97
CA GLY A 332 -1.46 -38.97 3.74
C GLY A 332 0.00 -38.67 3.35
N THR A 333 0.55 -39.34 2.32
CA THR A 333 1.85 -39.01 1.74
C THR A 333 1.78 -37.62 1.09
N SER A 334 2.42 -36.64 1.71
CA SER A 334 2.32 -35.20 1.42
C SER A 334 3.58 -34.51 1.97
N GLY A 335 3.55 -33.23 2.35
CA GLY A 335 4.72 -32.50 2.88
C GLY A 335 5.46 -33.15 4.06
N GLU A 336 4.81 -34.01 4.85
CA GLU A 336 5.47 -34.89 5.84
C GLU A 336 6.44 -35.91 5.20
N GLY A 337 6.50 -36.03 3.87
CA GLY A 337 7.46 -36.82 3.12
C GLY A 337 8.76 -36.11 2.76
N SER A 338 8.76 -34.78 2.58
CA SER A 338 9.96 -34.02 2.21
C SER A 338 11.03 -34.13 3.30
N VAL A 339 12.22 -34.58 2.92
CA VAL A 339 13.41 -34.56 3.78
C VAL A 339 13.85 -33.12 4.03
N GLN A 340 13.74 -32.26 3.02
CA GLN A 340 14.30 -30.92 3.07
C GLN A 340 13.56 -30.03 4.06
N VAL A 341 12.23 -30.00 3.97
CA VAL A 341 11.35 -29.31 4.92
C VAL A 341 11.55 -29.82 6.35
N LYS A 342 11.77 -31.13 6.51
CA LYS A 342 12.06 -31.74 7.82
C LYS A 342 13.42 -31.38 8.40
N SER A 343 14.39 -31.02 7.56
CA SER A 343 15.72 -30.60 8.00
C SER A 343 15.75 -29.16 8.54
N PHE A 344 14.82 -28.27 8.14
CA PHE A 344 14.85 -26.85 8.52
C PHE A 344 15.09 -26.63 10.03
N ARG A 345 14.23 -27.18 10.90
CA ARG A 345 14.32 -26.95 12.36
C ARG A 345 15.55 -27.59 13.01
N LEU A 346 16.24 -28.53 12.35
CA LEU A 346 17.53 -29.04 12.80
C LEU A 346 18.66 -28.10 12.36
N MET A 347 18.70 -27.73 11.08
CA MET A 347 19.72 -26.83 10.53
C MET A 347 19.71 -25.45 11.18
N VAL A 348 18.53 -24.89 11.45
CA VAL A 348 18.41 -23.57 12.12
C VAL A 348 18.98 -23.64 13.55
N ARG A 349 18.72 -24.71 14.31
CA ARG A 349 19.34 -24.88 15.65
C ARG A 349 20.86 -25.00 15.60
N GLN A 350 21.38 -25.68 14.59
CA GLN A 350 22.81 -25.89 14.40
C GLN A 350 23.60 -24.59 14.20
N LEU A 351 22.95 -23.50 13.76
CA LEU A 351 23.57 -22.17 13.68
C LEU A 351 23.94 -21.58 15.05
N PHE A 352 23.40 -22.12 16.15
CA PHE A 352 23.75 -21.72 17.52
C PHE A 352 25.06 -22.35 18.02
N GLU A 353 25.53 -23.43 17.39
CA GLU A 353 26.78 -24.13 17.75
C GLU A 353 28.03 -23.24 17.60
N PRO A 354 28.29 -22.57 16.46
CA PRO A 354 29.43 -21.66 16.34
C PRO A 354 29.32 -20.43 17.25
N LEU A 355 28.12 -19.87 17.43
CA LEU A 355 27.88 -18.75 18.35
C LEU A 355 28.28 -19.12 19.79
N ALA A 356 27.82 -20.27 20.28
CA ALA A 356 28.21 -20.75 21.62
C ALA A 356 29.72 -20.98 21.74
N GLY A 357 30.37 -21.54 20.70
CA GLY A 357 31.81 -21.78 20.71
C GLY A 357 32.64 -20.49 20.72
N ALA A 358 32.27 -19.50 19.91
CA ALA A 358 32.95 -18.21 19.84
C ALA A 358 32.79 -17.37 21.12
N VAL A 359 31.63 -17.47 21.77
CA VAL A 359 31.29 -16.71 22.98
C VAL A 359 31.89 -17.35 24.24
N LEU A 360 32.01 -18.68 24.31
CA LEU A 360 32.62 -19.40 25.43
C LEU A 360 34.14 -19.63 25.29
N GLY A 361 34.71 -19.51 24.09
CA GLY A 361 36.12 -19.83 23.82
C GLY A 361 36.50 -21.29 24.08
N CYS A 362 35.52 -22.20 24.13
CA CYS A 362 35.68 -23.57 24.61
C CYS A 362 35.73 -24.60 23.45
N SER A 363 36.01 -25.87 23.76
CA SER A 363 36.12 -26.91 22.72
C SER A 363 34.78 -27.19 22.03
N ASN A 364 34.82 -27.48 20.72
CA ASN A 364 33.61 -27.66 19.88
C ASN A 364 32.61 -28.68 20.46
N ALA A 365 33.08 -29.72 21.17
CA ALA A 365 32.21 -30.69 21.82
C ALA A 365 31.42 -30.11 23.01
N MET A 366 32.05 -29.23 23.80
CA MET A 366 31.40 -28.53 24.91
C MET A 366 30.47 -27.42 24.41
N ALA A 367 30.93 -26.67 23.40
CA ALA A 367 30.12 -25.66 22.70
C ALA A 367 28.84 -26.25 22.10
N ALA A 368 28.93 -27.40 21.42
CA ALA A 368 27.76 -28.09 20.86
C ALA A 368 26.81 -28.63 21.96
N ALA A 369 27.34 -29.11 23.09
CA ALA A 369 26.53 -29.54 24.23
C ALA A 369 25.77 -28.35 24.87
N ALA A 370 26.46 -27.22 25.08
CA ALA A 370 25.86 -25.99 25.60
C ALA A 370 24.81 -25.42 24.63
N ALA A 371 25.11 -25.38 23.33
CA ALA A 371 24.18 -24.93 22.30
C ALA A 371 22.92 -25.82 22.21
N ALA A 372 23.08 -27.14 22.29
CA ALA A 372 21.94 -28.07 22.32
C ALA A 372 21.06 -27.86 23.56
N ALA A 373 21.65 -27.64 24.73
CA ALA A 373 20.91 -27.31 25.95
C ALA A 373 20.19 -25.95 25.83
N ALA A 374 20.87 -24.91 25.34
CA ALA A 374 20.33 -23.58 25.09
C ALA A 374 19.18 -23.55 24.07
N CYS A 375 19.19 -24.45 23.08
CA CYS A 375 18.11 -24.63 22.10
C CYS A 375 16.94 -25.54 22.60
N GLY A 376 16.96 -25.91 23.89
CA GLY A 376 15.97 -26.79 24.52
C GLY A 376 16.03 -28.26 24.06
N VAL A 377 17.13 -28.70 23.44
CA VAL A 377 17.30 -30.04 22.85
C VAL A 377 17.97 -31.00 23.84
N VAL A 378 17.45 -31.06 25.07
CA VAL A 378 17.82 -32.11 26.01
C VAL A 378 16.96 -33.33 25.73
N ARG A 379 17.59 -34.48 25.44
CA ARG A 379 16.88 -35.76 25.45
C ARG A 379 16.33 -35.99 26.85
N LYS A 380 15.02 -36.23 26.99
CA LYS A 380 14.48 -36.96 28.13
C LYS A 380 14.84 -38.44 28.00
N GLU A 381 16.12 -38.74 28.12
CA GLU A 381 16.55 -40.04 28.64
C GLU A 381 16.18 -40.07 30.13
N GLU A 382 15.64 -41.19 30.59
CA GLU A 382 14.76 -41.22 31.75
C GLU A 382 15.53 -40.96 33.06
N GLY A 383 15.17 -39.88 33.77
CA GLY A 383 15.54 -39.67 35.17
C GLY A 383 16.93 -39.12 35.48
N LYS A 384 17.68 -38.58 34.49
CA LYS A 384 18.92 -37.82 34.76
C LYS A 384 18.70 -36.31 34.63
N GLU A 385 19.04 -35.58 35.69
CA GLU A 385 19.20 -34.13 35.63
C GLU A 385 20.40 -33.76 34.74
N GLN A 386 20.44 -32.51 34.26
CA GLN A 386 21.62 -31.98 33.58
C GLN A 386 22.80 -31.98 34.57
N GLY A 387 23.97 -32.46 34.15
CA GLY A 387 25.16 -32.42 34.99
C GLY A 387 25.49 -30.98 35.41
N PRO A 388 25.91 -30.74 36.66
CA PRO A 388 26.08 -29.38 37.19
C PRO A 388 27.10 -28.54 36.39
N GLU A 389 28.09 -29.22 35.79
CA GLU A 389 29.08 -28.64 34.88
C GLU A 389 28.45 -28.07 33.59
N LEU A 390 27.54 -28.81 32.94
CA LEU A 390 26.84 -28.32 31.74
C LEU A 390 25.91 -27.15 32.07
N ARG A 391 25.28 -27.18 33.25
CA ARG A 391 24.43 -26.07 33.72
C ARG A 391 25.24 -24.79 33.89
N ALA A 392 26.39 -24.87 34.56
CA ALA A 392 27.27 -23.72 34.76
C ALA A 392 27.72 -23.09 33.43
N VAL A 393 28.03 -23.91 32.41
CA VAL A 393 28.42 -23.43 31.07
C VAL A 393 27.24 -22.80 30.30
N VAL A 394 26.00 -23.21 30.54
CA VAL A 394 24.81 -22.52 29.97
C VAL A 394 24.54 -21.19 30.69
N GLU A 395 24.78 -21.11 32.00
CA GLU A 395 24.70 -19.86 32.77
C GLU A 395 25.82 -18.87 32.36
N GLU A 396 27.04 -19.35 32.11
CA GLU A 396 28.16 -18.59 31.53
C GLU A 396 27.85 -18.08 30.11
N LEU A 397 27.31 -18.94 29.24
CA LEU A 397 26.87 -18.57 27.90
C LEU A 397 25.78 -17.48 27.93
N GLN A 398 24.89 -17.49 28.93
CA GLN A 398 23.87 -16.47 29.10
C GLN A 398 24.49 -15.10 29.44
N GLU A 399 25.40 -15.03 30.41
CA GLU A 399 26.08 -13.77 30.78
C GLU A 399 26.92 -13.20 29.62
N ALA A 400 27.59 -14.06 28.86
CA ALA A 400 28.39 -13.62 27.73
C ALA A 400 27.52 -13.15 26.54
N LEU A 401 26.36 -13.78 26.28
CA LEU A 401 25.36 -13.29 25.32
C LEU A 401 24.69 -11.98 25.80
N MET A 402 24.43 -11.83 27.10
CA MET A 402 23.95 -10.58 27.71
C MET A 402 24.92 -9.42 27.44
N GLY A 403 26.23 -9.65 27.56
CA GLY A 403 27.26 -8.66 27.23
C GLY A 403 27.27 -8.20 25.77
N ILE A 404 26.88 -9.07 24.83
CA ILE A 404 26.74 -8.73 23.40
C ILE A 404 25.51 -7.83 23.16
N TYR A 405 24.37 -8.11 23.81
CA TYR A 405 23.18 -7.28 23.68
C TYR A 405 23.30 -5.92 24.39
N GLU A 406 24.03 -5.87 25.52
CA GLU A 406 24.26 -4.64 26.28
C GLU A 406 25.28 -3.69 25.61
N PHE A 407 26.29 -4.25 24.94
CA PHE A 407 27.37 -3.48 24.32
C PHE A 407 27.59 -3.87 22.85
N PRO A 408 26.59 -3.64 21.96
CA PRO A 408 26.63 -4.09 20.56
C PRO A 408 27.89 -3.64 19.81
N ASP A 409 28.37 -2.42 20.08
CA ASP A 409 29.56 -1.85 19.42
C ASP A 409 30.86 -2.63 19.72
N ARG A 410 30.93 -3.39 20.81
CA ARG A 410 32.12 -4.18 21.17
C ARG A 410 32.28 -5.43 20.29
N GLN A 411 31.17 -5.98 19.79
CA GLN A 411 31.14 -7.24 19.04
C GLN A 411 30.03 -7.20 17.97
N SER A 412 30.01 -6.14 17.15
CA SER A 412 28.91 -5.83 16.23
C SER A 412 28.57 -6.95 15.25
N GLY A 413 29.56 -7.72 14.79
CA GLY A 413 29.34 -8.92 13.98
C GLY A 413 28.53 -10.00 14.70
N LEU A 414 28.89 -10.33 15.95
CA LEU A 414 28.17 -11.30 16.78
C LEU A 414 26.77 -10.79 17.16
N TYR A 415 26.62 -9.49 17.44
CA TYR A 415 25.31 -8.87 17.64
C TYR A 415 24.42 -9.04 16.39
N ASN A 416 24.93 -8.68 15.21
CA ASN A 416 24.20 -8.86 13.94
C ASN A 416 23.84 -10.32 13.67
N TYR A 417 24.72 -11.27 14.01
CA TYR A 417 24.43 -12.70 13.91
C TYR A 417 23.30 -13.12 14.87
N CYS A 418 23.32 -12.69 16.13
CA CYS A 418 22.20 -12.89 17.06
C CYS A 418 20.87 -12.34 16.50
N LYS A 419 20.85 -11.12 15.97
CA LYS A 419 19.66 -10.53 15.32
C LYS A 419 19.21 -11.31 14.08
N ALA A 420 20.12 -11.87 13.31
CA ALA A 420 19.79 -12.73 12.17
C ALA A 420 19.21 -14.08 12.61
N LEU A 421 19.63 -14.65 13.74
CA LEU A 421 19.02 -15.86 14.31
C LEU A 421 17.58 -15.58 14.79
N GLU A 422 17.30 -14.42 15.39
CA GLU A 422 15.93 -13.99 15.73
C GLU A 422 15.04 -13.84 14.48
N ALA A 423 15.57 -13.20 13.43
CA ALA A 423 14.87 -13.06 12.16
C ALA A 423 14.60 -14.44 11.53
N LEU A 424 15.55 -15.37 11.63
CA LEU A 424 15.43 -16.74 11.12
C LEU A 424 14.46 -17.62 11.91
N GLU A 425 14.39 -17.45 13.24
CA GLU A 425 13.36 -18.03 14.07
C GLU A 425 11.96 -17.52 13.66
N THR A 426 11.84 -16.22 13.39
CA THR A 426 10.60 -15.59 12.92
C THR A 426 10.15 -16.17 11.57
N GLY A 427 11.06 -16.27 10.59
CA GLY A 427 10.79 -16.86 9.28
C GLY A 427 10.46 -18.36 9.34
N LEU A 428 11.07 -19.12 10.26
CA LEU A 428 10.79 -20.54 10.43
C LEU A 428 9.44 -20.81 11.15
N LEU A 429 9.18 -20.13 12.27
CA LEU A 429 8.01 -20.37 13.11
C LEU A 429 6.76 -19.66 12.55
N GLY A 430 6.84 -18.34 12.37
CA GLY A 430 5.73 -17.51 11.88
C GLY A 430 5.58 -17.56 10.36
N GLY A 431 6.70 -17.53 9.64
CA GLY A 431 6.70 -17.63 8.18
C GLY A 431 6.28 -19.02 7.69
N PHE A 432 7.08 -20.05 7.94
CA PHE A 432 6.81 -21.38 7.41
C PHE A 432 5.79 -22.20 8.25
N PHE A 433 6.09 -22.54 9.50
CA PHE A 433 5.30 -23.54 10.24
C PHE A 433 3.89 -23.09 10.62
N TYR A 434 3.70 -21.82 10.98
CA TYR A 434 2.38 -21.26 11.26
C TYR A 434 1.52 -21.22 10.00
N ARG A 435 2.04 -20.72 8.86
CA ARG A 435 1.30 -20.73 7.59
C ARG A 435 0.99 -22.16 7.11
N HIS A 436 1.87 -23.14 7.34
CA HIS A 436 1.57 -24.55 7.09
C HIS A 436 0.42 -25.10 7.98
N TYR A 437 0.31 -24.65 9.23
CA TYR A 437 -0.86 -24.96 10.08
C TYR A 437 -2.15 -24.27 9.58
N CYS A 438 -2.06 -23.02 9.10
CA CYS A 438 -3.17 -22.32 8.45
C CYS A 438 -3.62 -23.05 7.16
N LEU A 439 -2.68 -23.48 6.32
CA LEU A 439 -2.97 -24.28 5.12
C LEU A 439 -3.74 -25.56 5.48
N ALA A 440 -3.23 -26.35 6.43
CA ALA A 440 -3.88 -27.57 6.86
C ALA A 440 -5.29 -27.30 7.42
N THR A 441 -5.45 -26.22 8.19
CA THR A 441 -6.74 -25.80 8.74
C THR A 441 -7.72 -25.40 7.64
N ASN A 442 -7.27 -24.64 6.63
CA ASN A 442 -8.11 -24.16 5.53
C ASN A 442 -8.49 -25.27 4.53
N VAL A 443 -7.60 -26.25 4.29
CA VAL A 443 -7.77 -27.27 3.24
C VAL A 443 -8.36 -28.58 3.75
N ILE A 444 -8.21 -28.92 5.05
CA ILE A 444 -8.84 -30.13 5.62
C ILE A 444 -9.64 -29.90 6.91
N GLY A 445 -9.60 -28.71 7.51
CA GLY A 445 -10.28 -28.40 8.78
C GLY A 445 -9.39 -28.61 10.02
N SER A 446 -9.58 -27.77 11.04
CA SER A 446 -8.79 -27.75 12.29
C SER A 446 -8.90 -29.04 13.12
N GLU A 447 -10.07 -29.68 13.12
CA GLU A 447 -10.33 -30.94 13.85
C GLU A 447 -9.89 -32.18 13.06
N ALA A 448 -9.62 -32.04 11.77
CA ALA A 448 -9.33 -33.16 10.91
C ALA A 448 -8.00 -33.83 11.24
N ARG A 449 -7.88 -35.07 10.76
CA ARG A 449 -6.61 -35.81 10.79
C ARG A 449 -5.94 -35.75 9.43
N GLY A 450 -4.65 -35.43 9.46
CA GLY A 450 -3.74 -35.48 8.32
C GLY A 450 -2.96 -36.80 8.30
N THR A 451 -1.74 -36.74 7.78
CA THR A 451 -0.79 -37.86 7.67
C THR A 451 -0.68 -38.66 8.98
N MET A 452 -0.60 -39.99 8.86
CA MET A 452 -0.43 -40.92 10.01
C MET A 452 -1.50 -40.74 11.11
N LYS A 453 -2.71 -40.30 10.76
CA LYS A 453 -3.84 -40.03 11.67
C LYS A 453 -3.55 -38.99 12.76
N ARG A 454 -2.53 -38.14 12.59
CA ARG A 454 -2.26 -36.98 13.45
C ARG A 454 -3.34 -35.91 13.26
N ALA A 455 -3.83 -35.31 14.33
CA ALA A 455 -4.75 -34.16 14.24
C ALA A 455 -4.01 -32.93 13.68
N VAL A 456 -4.70 -32.05 12.95
CA VAL A 456 -4.14 -30.78 12.46
C VAL A 456 -3.66 -29.90 13.63
N ALA A 457 -4.34 -29.94 14.77
CA ALA A 457 -3.89 -29.32 16.02
C ALA A 457 -2.48 -29.76 16.49
N ALA A 458 -1.96 -30.92 16.06
CA ALA A 458 -0.59 -31.36 16.40
C ALA A 458 0.50 -30.59 15.64
N LEU A 459 0.16 -29.86 14.57
CA LEU A 459 1.09 -28.96 13.88
C LEU A 459 1.43 -27.71 14.70
N LYS A 460 0.60 -27.36 15.69
CA LYS A 460 0.81 -26.20 16.58
C LYS A 460 2.16 -26.22 17.28
N ALA A 461 2.55 -27.38 17.80
CA ALA A 461 3.87 -27.61 18.41
C ALA A 461 5.06 -27.39 17.43
N GLY A 462 4.81 -27.25 16.13
CA GLY A 462 5.80 -26.85 15.14
C GLY A 462 6.18 -25.37 15.18
N TYR A 463 5.25 -24.48 15.55
CA TYR A 463 5.46 -23.03 15.64
C TYR A 463 5.39 -22.46 17.07
N GLU A 464 4.62 -23.06 17.99
CA GLU A 464 4.44 -22.57 19.38
C GLU A 464 5.67 -22.75 20.27
N VAL A 465 6.63 -23.61 19.87
CA VAL A 465 7.87 -23.84 20.62
C VAL A 465 9.01 -23.02 20.02
N PRO A 466 9.73 -22.18 20.78
CA PRO A 466 10.89 -21.42 20.28
C PRO A 466 12.06 -22.33 19.88
N VAL A 467 12.96 -21.78 19.08
CA VAL A 467 14.17 -22.42 18.55
C VAL A 467 15.40 -22.00 19.36
N PHE A 468 15.50 -20.72 19.72
CA PHE A 468 16.62 -20.11 20.46
C PHE A 468 16.17 -19.44 21.78
N PRO A 469 15.50 -20.18 22.71
CA PRO A 469 14.93 -19.57 23.92
C PRO A 469 15.96 -18.87 24.82
N LEU A 470 17.26 -19.23 24.75
CA LEU A 470 18.29 -18.51 25.49
C LEU A 470 18.45 -17.05 25.03
N LEU A 471 18.30 -16.75 23.73
CA LEU A 471 18.32 -15.36 23.23
C LEU A 471 17.14 -14.55 23.77
N ASP A 472 15.97 -15.19 23.89
CA ASP A 472 14.79 -14.56 24.49
C ASP A 472 14.98 -14.28 25.97
N THR A 473 15.51 -15.24 26.73
CA THR A 473 15.92 -15.05 28.13
C THR A 473 16.92 -13.90 28.29
N CYS A 474 17.89 -13.76 27.38
CA CYS A 474 18.83 -12.63 27.39
C CYS A 474 18.12 -11.29 27.16
N ARG A 475 17.20 -11.19 26.18
CA ARG A 475 16.41 -9.96 25.95
C ARG A 475 15.58 -9.57 27.17
N VAL A 476 14.93 -10.54 27.81
CA VAL A 476 14.11 -10.33 29.02
C VAL A 476 15.00 -9.91 30.21
N ALA A 477 16.13 -10.57 30.43
CA ALA A 477 17.05 -10.25 31.52
C ALA A 477 17.72 -8.88 31.34
N LEU A 478 18.12 -8.51 30.11
CA LEU A 478 18.66 -7.19 29.81
C LEU A 478 17.60 -6.10 30.01
N GLY A 479 16.38 -6.34 29.52
CA GLY A 479 15.24 -5.46 29.77
C GLY A 479 15.04 -5.21 31.27
N ALA A 480 14.98 -6.27 32.08
CA ALA A 480 14.81 -6.17 33.53
C ALA A 480 15.99 -5.47 34.24
N ARG A 481 17.24 -5.67 33.80
CA ARG A 481 18.43 -5.00 34.35
C ARG A 481 18.42 -3.50 34.03
N ILE A 482 18.13 -3.14 32.79
CA ILE A 482 17.99 -1.74 32.37
C ILE A 482 16.83 -1.08 33.13
N ASP A 483 15.65 -1.71 33.20
CA ASP A 483 14.48 -1.16 33.92
C ASP A 483 14.77 -0.93 35.42
N ALA A 484 15.70 -1.68 36.02
CA ALA A 484 16.16 -1.49 37.39
C ALA A 484 17.22 -0.38 37.53
N GLU A 485 18.23 -0.33 36.66
CA GLU A 485 19.27 0.70 36.66
C GLU A 485 18.68 2.09 36.37
N VAL A 486 17.93 2.20 35.26
CA VAL A 486 17.23 3.42 34.86
C VAL A 486 15.82 3.52 35.43
N ALA A 487 15.49 2.78 36.50
CA ALA A 487 14.24 2.94 37.26
C ALA A 487 14.02 4.40 37.69
N HIS A 488 15.10 5.08 38.05
CA HIS A 488 15.11 6.50 38.43
C HIS A 488 14.99 7.48 37.23
N ASN A 489 15.01 6.98 35.99
CA ASN A 489 14.64 7.69 34.77
C ASN A 489 13.18 7.39 34.34
N LYS A 490 12.52 6.37 34.93
CA LYS A 490 11.18 5.94 34.55
C LYS A 490 10.19 7.08 34.82
N GLY A 491 9.50 7.52 33.77
CA GLY A 491 8.64 8.71 33.82
C GLY A 491 9.36 10.04 33.61
N ARG A 492 10.68 10.17 33.82
CA ARG A 492 11.41 11.46 33.84
C ARG A 492 11.11 12.36 32.65
N MET A 493 11.14 11.83 31.42
CA MET A 493 10.84 12.65 30.22
C MET A 493 9.41 13.22 30.26
N MET A 494 8.45 12.44 30.77
CA MET A 494 7.05 12.85 30.95
C MET A 494 6.90 13.81 32.13
N ASP A 495 7.59 13.57 33.25
CA ASP A 495 7.62 14.46 34.41
C ASP A 495 8.24 15.83 34.05
N GLU A 496 9.30 15.86 33.25
CA GLU A 496 9.89 17.09 32.71
C GLU A 496 8.95 17.78 31.71
N ILE A 497 8.20 17.04 30.90
CA ILE A 497 7.14 17.60 30.04
C ILE A 497 6.04 18.23 30.90
N MET A 498 5.59 17.54 31.94
CA MET A 498 4.57 18.03 32.89
C MET A 498 5.08 19.23 33.70
N ALA A 499 6.34 19.26 34.12
CA ALA A 499 6.94 20.41 34.79
C ALA A 499 6.99 21.63 33.87
N ARG A 500 7.43 21.46 32.61
CA ARG A 500 7.43 22.51 31.58
C ARG A 500 6.00 22.97 31.22
N TYR A 501 5.01 22.08 31.26
CA TYR A 501 3.60 22.41 31.10
C TYR A 501 3.09 23.29 32.25
N HIS A 502 3.30 22.87 33.51
CA HIS A 502 2.91 23.65 34.69
C HIS A 502 3.59 25.02 34.76
N GLN A 503 4.88 25.12 34.43
CA GLN A 503 5.59 26.40 34.38
C GLN A 503 4.99 27.36 33.34
N ARG A 504 4.65 26.87 32.13
CA ARG A 504 3.96 27.68 31.11
C ARG A 504 2.57 28.11 31.55
N TYR A 505 1.83 27.22 32.21
CA TYR A 505 0.48 27.51 32.73
C TYR A 505 0.52 28.56 33.86
N GLN A 506 1.50 28.48 34.78
CA GLN A 506 1.69 29.47 35.85
C GLN A 506 2.17 30.83 35.32
N ALA A 507 3.10 30.86 34.34
CA ALA A 507 3.55 32.09 33.70
C ALA A 507 2.42 32.80 32.92
N GLY A 508 1.51 32.04 32.31
CA GLY A 508 0.29 32.58 31.70
C GLY A 508 -0.70 33.16 32.71
N SER A 509 -0.69 32.67 33.96
CA SER A 509 -1.54 33.17 35.05
C SER A 509 -1.03 34.49 35.63
N THR A 510 0.28 34.61 35.90
CA THR A 510 0.87 35.83 36.49
C THR A 510 0.82 37.02 35.52
N ALA A 511 1.03 36.78 34.22
CA ALA A 511 0.91 37.82 33.20
C ALA A 511 -0.52 38.42 33.08
N GLY A 512 -1.54 37.71 33.56
CA GLY A 512 -2.93 38.21 33.62
C GLY A 512 -3.26 39.07 34.85
N ALA A 513 -2.37 39.13 35.85
CA ALA A 513 -2.63 39.79 37.14
C ALA A 513 -1.93 41.14 37.31
N GLU A 514 -0.71 41.31 36.77
CA GLU A 514 0.11 42.52 37.00
C GLU A 514 -0.37 43.78 36.26
N ALA A 515 -1.37 43.66 35.39
CA ALA A 515 -2.00 44.80 34.70
C ALA A 515 -3.10 45.50 35.52
N ALA A 516 -3.41 45.05 36.75
CA ALA A 516 -4.66 45.40 37.44
C ALA A 516 -4.54 45.69 38.96
N SER A 517 -3.54 46.45 39.42
CA SER A 517 -3.71 47.44 40.51
C SER A 517 -2.41 48.18 40.88
N THR A 518 -2.53 49.48 41.16
CA THR A 518 -1.47 50.29 41.78
C THR A 518 -1.93 50.81 43.14
N THR A 519 -1.47 50.19 44.23
CA THR A 519 -1.54 50.73 45.61
C THR A 519 -0.50 50.03 46.51
N ASP A 520 0.02 50.74 47.50
CA ASP A 520 1.12 50.32 48.40
C ASP A 520 0.83 49.11 49.31
N GLY A 521 1.89 48.48 49.85
CA GLY A 521 1.83 47.97 51.24
C GLY A 521 2.55 46.66 51.63
N PHE A 522 3.87 46.70 51.84
CA PHE A 522 4.63 46.03 52.93
C PHE A 522 4.58 44.49 53.22
N LEU A 523 5.77 43.95 53.54
CA LEU A 523 6.10 42.80 54.43
C LEU A 523 5.82 41.32 54.04
N ALA A 524 6.91 40.65 53.60
CA ALA A 524 7.64 39.55 54.26
C ALA A 524 6.96 38.19 54.68
N PRO A 525 7.66 37.02 54.60
CA PRO A 525 7.05 35.68 54.72
C PRO A 525 7.38 34.83 55.98
N ALA A 526 6.45 33.94 56.36
CA ALA A 526 6.60 32.78 57.28
C ALA A 526 5.30 31.91 57.23
N SER A 527 5.20 30.60 57.54
CA SER A 527 6.14 29.46 57.69
C SER A 527 5.35 28.12 57.78
N THR A 528 6.04 26.95 57.82
CA THR A 528 5.61 25.64 58.45
C THR A 528 4.25 24.98 58.06
N VAL A 529 4.15 23.85 57.31
CA VAL A 529 4.38 22.42 57.68
C VAL A 529 3.60 21.95 58.95
N PRO A 530 2.90 20.76 59.04
CA PRO A 530 2.83 19.56 58.15
C PRO A 530 1.44 18.90 57.85
N ALA A 531 1.45 17.94 56.91
CA ALA A 531 0.69 16.66 56.75
C ALA A 531 -0.74 16.40 57.34
N GLY A 532 -1.59 15.75 56.53
CA GLY A 532 -2.82 15.03 56.95
C GLY A 532 -3.31 13.99 55.93
N LYS A 533 -4.00 12.91 56.38
CA LYS A 533 -4.54 11.82 55.52
C LYS A 533 -6.06 11.91 55.36
N ALA A 534 -6.59 11.68 54.15
CA ALA A 534 -7.92 11.10 53.88
C ALA A 534 -8.03 10.68 52.40
N ALA A 535 -9.04 9.87 52.06
CA ALA A 535 -9.33 9.44 50.68
C ALA A 535 -10.84 9.56 50.38
N ALA A 536 -11.21 9.87 49.14
CA ALA A 536 -12.51 9.54 48.53
C ALA A 536 -12.59 9.95 47.04
N GLY A 537 -13.43 9.24 46.27
CA GLY A 537 -14.31 9.84 45.26
C GLY A 537 -13.71 10.45 43.99
N GLY A 538 -13.47 9.61 42.96
CA GLY A 538 -13.38 10.10 41.58
C GLY A 538 -14.76 10.51 41.05
N GLY A 539 -15.07 11.80 41.08
CA GLY A 539 -16.31 12.37 40.55
C GLY A 539 -16.11 12.96 39.15
N CYS A 540 -16.98 12.60 38.19
CA CYS A 540 -16.93 13.11 36.82
C CYS A 540 -17.30 14.60 36.74
N PRO A 541 -16.48 15.47 36.10
CA PRO A 541 -16.76 16.91 35.98
C PRO A 541 -17.57 17.29 34.72
N PHE A 542 -18.44 16.42 34.21
CA PHE A 542 -19.49 16.81 33.25
C PHE A 542 -20.79 17.16 33.99
N ALA A 543 -20.80 18.34 34.63
CA ALA A 543 -21.98 18.89 35.31
C ALA A 543 -22.26 20.31 34.80
N SER A 544 -23.35 20.47 34.05
CA SER A 544 -23.74 21.75 33.46
C SER A 544 -24.32 22.73 34.49
N ARG A 545 -24.07 24.03 34.28
CA ARG A 545 -24.82 25.11 34.92
C ARG A 545 -25.18 26.19 33.90
N SER A 546 -26.48 26.33 33.66
CA SER A 546 -27.05 27.47 32.95
C SER A 546 -27.07 28.71 33.87
N LEU A 547 -26.71 29.86 33.31
CA LEU A 547 -27.20 31.17 33.73
C LEU A 547 -27.73 31.92 32.49
N LYS A 548 -28.48 33.01 32.71
CA LYS A 548 -29.41 33.61 31.75
C LYS A 548 -29.07 35.04 31.35
N ASP A 549 -29.57 35.41 30.18
CA ASP A 549 -30.10 36.72 29.73
C ASP A 549 -29.27 38.00 29.99
N GLY A 550 -28.96 38.71 28.91
CA GLY A 550 -28.29 40.02 28.94
C GLY A 550 -28.35 40.76 27.60
N SER A 551 -29.55 41.25 27.24
CA SER A 551 -29.88 42.34 26.27
C SER A 551 -28.97 42.61 25.05
N MET A 552 -29.57 42.63 23.85
CA MET A 552 -28.98 43.26 22.66
C MET A 552 -28.76 44.77 22.85
N GLU A 553 -27.65 45.28 22.31
CA GLU A 553 -27.63 46.62 21.68
C GLU A 553 -27.03 46.52 20.27
N GLN A 554 -27.61 47.27 19.34
CA GLN A 554 -27.13 47.36 17.96
C GLN A 554 -26.17 48.55 17.84
N GLN A 555 -24.99 48.34 17.25
CA GLN A 555 -24.17 49.45 16.75
C GLN A 555 -23.82 49.23 15.27
N GLN A 556 -24.32 50.14 14.44
CA GLN A 556 -23.90 50.27 13.05
C GLN A 556 -22.49 50.89 13.03
N ALA A 557 -21.52 50.20 12.44
CA ALA A 557 -20.20 50.75 12.12
C ALA A 557 -20.10 50.99 10.61
N GLN A 558 -19.70 52.20 10.23
CA GLN A 558 -19.68 52.67 8.84
C GLN A 558 -18.53 52.05 8.05
N ALA A 559 -18.73 51.82 6.75
CA ALA A 559 -17.67 51.34 5.85
C ALA A 559 -16.67 52.48 5.52
N PRO A 560 -15.36 52.29 5.73
CA PRO A 560 -14.32 53.22 5.27
C PRO A 560 -13.94 52.97 3.81
N SER A 561 -13.62 54.05 3.08
CA SER A 561 -13.28 54.01 1.66
C SER A 561 -11.79 53.74 1.41
N GLU A 562 -11.36 52.48 1.45
CA GLU A 562 -9.95 52.06 1.32
C GLU A 562 -9.70 51.03 0.20
N ALA A 563 -10.16 51.35 -1.03
CA ALA A 563 -10.02 50.44 -2.18
C ALA A 563 -8.58 50.28 -2.72
N SER A 564 -7.69 51.25 -2.49
CA SER A 564 -6.33 51.27 -3.08
C SER A 564 -5.23 50.76 -2.15
N SER A 565 -5.36 50.94 -0.84
CA SER A 565 -4.43 50.43 0.18
C SER A 565 -4.55 48.91 0.32
N GLY A 566 -5.78 48.40 0.46
CA GLY A 566 -6.05 46.97 0.62
C GLY A 566 -5.59 46.12 -0.57
N ALA A 567 -5.75 46.60 -1.81
CA ALA A 567 -5.33 45.86 -3.00
C ALA A 567 -3.81 45.57 -3.00
N ALA A 568 -2.98 46.55 -2.61
CA ALA A 568 -1.54 46.38 -2.50
C ALA A 568 -1.14 45.48 -1.31
N GLY A 569 -1.83 45.59 -0.17
CA GLY A 569 -1.60 44.75 1.00
C GLY A 569 -1.91 43.26 0.73
N PHE A 570 -3.03 42.98 0.08
CA PHE A 570 -3.41 41.63 -0.32
C PHE A 570 -2.44 41.03 -1.34
N GLU A 571 -2.04 41.77 -2.37
CA GLU A 571 -1.08 41.30 -3.38
C GLU A 571 0.29 40.97 -2.75
N ALA A 572 0.79 41.81 -1.84
CA ALA A 572 2.04 41.54 -1.11
C ALA A 572 1.93 40.29 -0.21
N ALA A 573 0.80 40.11 0.48
CA ALA A 573 0.55 38.92 1.29
C ALA A 573 0.43 37.64 0.43
N ARG A 574 -0.24 37.73 -0.73
CA ARG A 574 -0.38 36.65 -1.71
C ARG A 574 0.96 36.24 -2.31
N GLN A 575 1.78 37.20 -2.74
CA GLN A 575 3.12 36.93 -3.28
C GLN A 575 3.98 36.19 -2.25
N LYS A 576 4.07 36.70 -1.02
CA LYS A 576 4.83 36.07 0.06
C LYS A 576 4.33 34.67 0.44
N LEU A 577 3.01 34.43 0.38
CA LEU A 577 2.42 33.11 0.72
C LEU A 577 2.91 31.98 -0.21
N TYR A 578 3.16 32.29 -1.48
CA TYR A 578 3.58 31.32 -2.51
C TYR A 578 5.05 31.48 -2.94
N GLY A 579 5.73 32.55 -2.51
CA GLY A 579 7.16 32.77 -2.66
C GLY A 579 8.02 31.93 -1.71
N TRP A 580 9.33 32.09 -1.82
CA TRP A 580 10.33 31.33 -1.04
C TRP A 580 11.06 32.19 0.00
N GLU A 581 10.75 33.48 0.10
CA GLU A 581 11.57 34.48 0.80
C GLU A 581 11.63 34.25 2.31
N GLU A 582 10.58 33.65 2.89
CA GLU A 582 10.53 33.26 4.31
C GLU A 582 10.99 31.82 4.58
N VAL A 583 11.30 31.04 3.54
CA VAL A 583 11.90 29.70 3.69
C VAL A 583 13.40 29.87 3.95
N PRO A 584 14.00 29.23 4.97
CA PRO A 584 15.43 29.41 5.26
C PRO A 584 16.33 29.04 4.07
N ALA A 585 17.28 29.92 3.74
CA ALA A 585 18.10 29.84 2.53
C ALA A 585 18.81 28.49 2.36
N ALA A 586 19.27 27.84 3.43
CA ALA A 586 19.89 26.51 3.36
C ALA A 586 18.91 25.42 2.85
N PHE A 587 17.61 25.52 3.19
CA PHE A 587 16.58 24.62 2.68
C PHE A 587 16.22 24.96 1.23
N GLN A 588 16.18 26.25 0.86
CA GLN A 588 16.02 26.67 -0.55
C GLN A 588 17.15 26.09 -1.41
N GLN A 589 18.40 26.26 -0.97
CA GLN A 589 19.59 25.77 -1.69
C GLN A 589 19.59 24.25 -1.81
N MET A 590 19.27 23.52 -0.74
CA MET A 590 19.12 22.06 -0.76
C MET A 590 18.08 21.62 -1.80
N VAL A 591 16.87 22.22 -1.77
CA VAL A 591 15.82 21.89 -2.75
C VAL A 591 16.25 22.23 -4.17
N SER A 592 16.84 23.40 -4.43
CA SER A 592 17.26 23.80 -5.78
C SER A 592 18.38 22.91 -6.35
N THR A 593 19.32 22.45 -5.51
CA THR A 593 20.42 21.57 -5.94
C THR A 593 19.91 20.17 -6.26
N GLU A 594 18.98 19.65 -5.44
CA GLU A 594 18.47 18.28 -5.58
C GLU A 594 17.34 18.19 -6.63
N LEU A 595 16.63 19.28 -6.95
CA LEU A 595 15.48 19.26 -7.87
C LEU A 595 15.85 18.81 -9.29
N GLU A 596 16.95 19.33 -9.86
CA GLU A 596 17.39 18.93 -11.20
C GLU A 596 17.86 17.47 -11.22
N GLN A 597 18.55 17.03 -10.16
CA GLN A 597 18.99 15.65 -9.96
C GLN A 597 17.80 14.69 -9.87
N GLN A 598 16.79 14.99 -9.05
CA GLN A 598 15.58 14.18 -8.90
C GLN A 598 14.74 14.17 -10.18
N ALA A 599 14.62 15.31 -10.87
CA ALA A 599 13.95 15.37 -12.18
C ALA A 599 14.65 14.44 -13.20
N SER A 600 15.99 14.44 -13.23
CA SER A 600 16.76 13.53 -14.09
C SER A 600 16.62 12.06 -13.68
N LEU A 601 16.70 11.75 -12.38
CA LEU A 601 16.58 10.36 -11.85
C LEU A 601 15.20 9.75 -12.12
N LEU A 602 14.14 10.57 -12.06
CA LEU A 602 12.76 10.15 -12.33
C LEU A 602 12.40 10.20 -13.84
N GLY A 603 13.32 10.60 -14.71
CA GLY A 603 13.07 10.77 -16.15
C GLY A 603 12.15 11.95 -16.50
N LEU A 604 11.89 12.85 -15.54
CA LEU A 604 10.98 13.99 -15.63
C LEU A 604 11.66 15.23 -16.24
N VAL A 605 12.31 15.05 -17.39
CA VAL A 605 13.02 16.13 -18.08
C VAL A 605 12.01 17.14 -18.69
N PRO A 606 12.14 18.45 -18.42
CA PRO A 606 11.32 19.47 -19.08
C PRO A 606 11.44 19.39 -20.61
N HIS A 607 10.33 19.56 -21.34
CA HIS A 607 10.29 19.43 -22.81
C HIS A 607 11.07 20.51 -23.59
N SER A 608 11.68 21.45 -22.88
CA SER A 608 12.65 22.42 -23.39
C SER A 608 13.87 22.41 -22.47
N GLY A 609 15.09 22.41 -23.03
CA GLY A 609 16.36 22.51 -22.29
C GLY A 609 16.58 23.89 -21.67
N GLN A 610 15.67 24.30 -20.80
CA GLN A 610 15.62 25.56 -20.06
C GLN A 610 15.64 25.22 -18.56
N PRO A 611 16.52 25.83 -17.75
CA PRO A 611 16.69 25.49 -16.33
C PRO A 611 15.61 26.14 -15.44
N TYR A 612 14.35 26.10 -15.86
CA TYR A 612 13.25 26.75 -15.14
C TYR A 612 11.95 25.92 -15.18
N LYS A 613 11.21 25.95 -14.06
CA LYS A 613 9.89 25.31 -13.94
C LYS A 613 8.95 25.92 -15.01
N PRO A 614 8.28 25.11 -15.85
CA PRO A 614 7.33 25.62 -16.84
C PRO A 614 6.15 26.31 -16.16
N LEU A 615 5.62 27.36 -16.78
CA LEU A 615 4.49 28.13 -16.26
C LEU A 615 3.20 27.32 -16.45
N ALA A 616 2.56 26.91 -15.35
CA ALA A 616 1.57 25.83 -15.35
C ALA A 616 0.20 26.27 -14.83
N PHE A 617 -0.74 26.46 -15.75
CA PHE A 617 -2.14 26.77 -15.48
C PHE A 617 -2.93 25.49 -15.15
N LEU A 618 -2.59 24.89 -14.00
CA LEU A 618 -3.01 23.54 -13.58
C LEU A 618 -3.55 23.46 -12.13
N ASP A 619 -3.92 24.59 -11.51
CA ASP A 619 -4.39 24.63 -10.12
C ASP A 619 -5.62 23.75 -9.83
N HIS A 620 -6.49 23.55 -10.83
CA HIS A 620 -7.64 22.64 -10.78
C HIS A 620 -7.28 21.15 -10.78
N ALA A 621 -6.00 20.82 -10.99
CA ALA A 621 -5.47 19.46 -10.93
C ALA A 621 -4.57 19.22 -9.71
N TRP A 622 -3.64 20.15 -9.44
CA TRP A 622 -2.56 19.97 -8.45
C TRP A 622 -2.44 21.08 -7.40
N GLY A 623 -3.11 22.22 -7.59
CA GLY A 623 -2.88 23.44 -6.82
C GLY A 623 -1.45 23.99 -6.95
N GLN A 624 -1.15 24.98 -6.11
CA GLN A 624 0.22 25.40 -5.82
C GLN A 624 0.46 25.33 -4.30
N VAL A 625 1.48 24.59 -3.91
CA VAL A 625 1.90 24.45 -2.50
C VAL A 625 2.57 25.74 -2.01
N SER A 626 2.23 26.21 -0.81
CA SER A 626 2.99 27.27 -0.13
C SER A 626 4.34 26.71 0.36
N PRO A 627 5.50 27.20 -0.12
CA PRO A 627 6.80 26.66 0.26
C PRO A 627 7.07 26.73 1.77
N LEU A 628 6.60 27.81 2.41
CA LEU A 628 6.72 27.99 3.86
C LEU A 628 5.81 27.04 4.66
N ALA A 629 4.57 26.81 4.21
CA ALA A 629 3.69 25.82 4.84
C ALA A 629 4.28 24.40 4.74
N GLN A 630 4.83 24.05 3.58
CA GLN A 630 5.51 22.77 3.34
C GLN A 630 6.75 22.60 4.25
N TYR A 631 7.62 23.63 4.33
CA TYR A 631 8.79 23.62 5.21
C TYR A 631 8.41 23.46 6.69
N ARG A 632 7.37 24.17 7.15
CA ARG A 632 6.86 24.03 8.52
C ARG A 632 6.28 22.62 8.77
N ALA A 633 5.51 22.09 7.83
CA ALA A 633 4.88 20.76 7.93
C ALA A 633 5.91 19.63 8.01
N TRP A 634 6.98 19.69 7.20
CA TRP A 634 8.08 18.73 7.29
C TRP A 634 8.80 18.78 8.64
N ARG A 635 8.97 19.97 9.22
CA ARG A 635 9.56 20.11 10.56
C ARG A 635 8.65 19.60 11.66
N GLU A 636 7.34 19.83 11.58
CA GLU A 636 6.40 19.28 12.56
C GLU A 636 6.28 17.75 12.41
N ALA A 637 6.24 17.22 11.18
CA ALA A 637 6.26 15.77 10.92
C ALA A 637 7.54 15.11 11.47
N ALA A 638 8.71 15.71 11.25
CA ALA A 638 9.97 15.23 11.81
C ALA A 638 10.00 15.31 13.34
N ALA A 639 9.40 16.33 13.95
CA ALA A 639 9.26 16.42 15.41
C ALA A 639 8.32 15.36 15.97
N LEU A 640 7.17 15.10 15.31
CA LEU A 640 6.23 14.04 15.68
C LEU A 640 6.87 12.65 15.55
N TRP A 641 7.67 12.39 14.52
CA TRP A 641 8.40 11.14 14.36
C TRP A 641 9.29 10.82 15.57
N GLN A 642 9.96 11.83 16.13
CA GLN A 642 10.80 11.68 17.34
C GLN A 642 9.99 11.40 18.63
N LEU A 643 8.66 11.54 18.62
CA LEU A 643 7.78 11.22 19.77
C LEU A 643 7.25 9.78 19.75
N GLY A 644 7.47 9.01 18.67
CA GLY A 644 6.95 7.65 18.53
C GLY A 644 5.45 7.59 18.74
N ASN A 645 4.98 6.73 19.66
CA ASN A 645 3.55 6.55 19.93
C ASN A 645 2.83 7.82 20.43
N SER A 646 3.51 8.76 21.10
CA SER A 646 2.87 10.03 21.51
C SER A 646 2.63 11.00 20.36
N ALA A 647 3.02 10.66 19.13
CA ALA A 647 2.51 11.30 17.93
C ALA A 647 0.99 11.09 17.76
N TRP A 648 0.41 9.99 18.28
CA TRP A 648 -1.04 9.77 18.24
C TRP A 648 -1.80 10.77 19.10
N ASP A 649 -1.30 11.08 20.30
CA ASP A 649 -1.88 12.09 21.20
C ASP A 649 -1.91 13.47 20.52
N ALA A 650 -0.82 13.84 19.83
CA ALA A 650 -0.75 15.08 19.06
C ALA A 650 -1.64 15.05 17.80
N CYS A 651 -1.75 13.90 17.13
CA CYS A 651 -2.56 13.71 15.93
C CYS A 651 -4.05 13.93 16.24
N PHE A 652 -4.59 13.16 17.20
CA PHE A 652 -6.01 13.19 17.56
C PHE A 652 -6.36 14.36 18.48
N GLY A 653 -5.47 14.75 19.40
CA GLY A 653 -5.72 15.84 20.35
C GLY A 653 -5.45 17.26 19.82
N ARG A 654 -4.77 17.40 18.67
CA ARG A 654 -4.46 18.73 18.09
C ARG A 654 -4.56 18.80 16.57
N VAL A 655 -3.88 17.92 15.83
CA VAL A 655 -3.75 18.10 14.36
C VAL A 655 -5.09 17.95 13.64
N LEU A 656 -5.86 16.90 13.93
CA LEU A 656 -7.20 16.70 13.36
C LEU A 656 -8.22 17.75 13.85
N PRO A 657 -8.35 18.05 15.16
CA PRO A 657 -9.23 19.11 15.65
C PRO A 657 -8.92 20.50 15.05
N GLN A 658 -7.64 20.85 14.89
CA GLN A 658 -7.25 22.12 14.26
C GLN A 658 -7.64 22.15 12.78
N ALA A 659 -7.45 21.05 12.05
CA ALA A 659 -7.87 20.97 10.65
C ALA A 659 -9.40 21.06 10.51
N ALA A 660 -10.14 20.39 11.39
CA ALA A 660 -11.61 20.46 11.44
C ALA A 660 -12.12 21.89 11.71
N ALA A 661 -11.51 22.59 12.67
CA ALA A 661 -11.82 23.98 13.00
C ALA A 661 -11.56 24.94 11.81
N HIS A 662 -10.44 24.76 11.11
CA HIS A 662 -10.15 25.54 9.89
C HIS A 662 -11.11 25.22 8.74
N ILE A 663 -11.47 23.94 8.54
CA ILE A 663 -12.46 23.51 7.54
C ILE A 663 -13.83 24.13 7.81
N ARG A 664 -14.31 24.11 9.06
CA ARG A 664 -15.56 24.80 9.47
C ARG A 664 -15.50 26.30 9.13
N SER A 665 -14.41 26.96 9.51
CA SER A 665 -14.21 28.40 9.26
C SER A 665 -14.19 28.76 7.77
N LEU A 666 -13.66 27.89 6.91
CA LEU A 666 -13.69 28.03 5.44
C LEU A 666 -15.07 27.73 4.81
N LEU A 667 -16.02 27.21 5.60
CA LEU A 667 -17.39 26.86 5.21
C LEU A 667 -18.44 27.74 5.92
N GLY A 668 -18.04 28.92 6.43
CA GLY A 668 -18.90 29.88 7.12
C GLY A 668 -19.29 29.52 8.56
N LEU A 669 -18.88 28.35 9.06
CA LEU A 669 -19.20 27.84 10.39
C LEU A 669 -18.19 28.34 11.44
N SER A 670 -18.62 28.45 12.70
CA SER A 670 -17.68 28.67 13.81
C SER A 670 -16.73 27.47 13.95
N ALA A 671 -15.50 27.73 14.38
CA ALA A 671 -14.46 26.71 14.54
C ALA A 671 -14.88 25.54 15.47
N ASP A 672 -15.68 25.87 16.48
CA ASP A 672 -16.25 25.00 17.50
C ASP A 672 -17.67 24.46 17.17
N SER A 673 -18.21 24.79 15.99
CA SER A 673 -19.60 24.47 15.61
C SER A 673 -19.93 22.97 15.78
N SER A 674 -20.94 22.70 16.59
CA SER A 674 -21.48 21.37 16.84
C SER A 674 -22.46 20.86 15.78
N SER A 675 -22.81 21.67 14.77
CA SER A 675 -23.79 21.31 13.74
C SER A 675 -23.28 20.23 12.77
N CYS A 676 -21.97 20.11 12.59
CA CYS A 676 -21.36 19.00 11.86
C CYS A 676 -19.99 18.58 12.42
N SER A 677 -19.71 17.27 12.41
CA SER A 677 -18.36 16.74 12.57
C SER A 677 -17.58 16.78 11.25
N VAL A 678 -16.25 16.70 11.30
CA VAL A 678 -15.39 16.72 10.10
C VAL A 678 -14.63 15.40 10.02
N GLN A 679 -15.02 14.59 9.04
CA GLN A 679 -14.55 13.22 8.84
C GLN A 679 -13.37 13.21 7.86
N PHE A 680 -12.23 12.63 8.21
CA PHE A 680 -11.03 12.60 7.36
C PHE A 680 -10.79 11.26 6.67
N GLY A 681 -10.28 11.31 5.44
CA GLY A 681 -9.93 10.14 4.64
C GLY A 681 -8.80 10.43 3.65
N SER A 682 -8.28 9.39 3.00
CA SER A 682 -7.16 9.50 2.06
C SER A 682 -7.59 10.14 0.73
N ASN A 683 -8.87 10.02 0.37
CA ASN A 683 -9.49 10.65 -0.81
C ASN A 683 -11.03 10.70 -0.66
N SER A 684 -11.72 11.49 -1.50
CA SER A 684 -13.17 11.67 -1.40
C SER A 684 -13.97 10.40 -1.74
N HIS A 685 -13.47 9.54 -2.63
CA HIS A 685 -14.13 8.28 -2.98
C HIS A 685 -14.13 7.28 -1.81
N GLU A 686 -13.10 7.31 -0.95
CA GLU A 686 -13.08 6.57 0.31
C GLU A 686 -14.25 6.99 1.23
N LEU A 687 -14.39 8.30 1.48
CA LEU A 687 -15.42 8.88 2.35
C LEU A 687 -16.84 8.68 1.79
N VAL A 688 -17.03 8.96 0.49
CA VAL A 688 -18.32 8.77 -0.20
C VAL A 688 -18.66 7.28 -0.30
N GLY A 689 -17.66 6.40 -0.45
CA GLY A 689 -17.85 4.94 -0.42
C GLY A 689 -18.36 4.45 0.94
N ARG A 690 -17.89 5.03 2.05
CA ARG A 690 -18.44 4.74 3.39
C ARG A 690 -19.83 5.33 3.58
N LEU A 691 -20.07 6.56 3.14
CA LEU A 691 -21.40 7.20 3.20
C LEU A 691 -22.46 6.39 2.41
N LEU A 692 -22.10 5.90 1.21
CA LEU A 692 -22.94 4.97 0.44
C LEU A 692 -23.21 3.66 1.20
N SER A 693 -22.24 3.13 1.94
CA SER A 693 -22.44 1.93 2.76
C SER A 693 -23.31 2.19 4.00
N ALA A 694 -23.34 3.42 4.53
CA ALA A 694 -24.29 3.83 5.57
C ALA A 694 -25.70 4.03 5.00
N ALA A 695 -25.84 4.45 3.74
CA ALA A 695 -27.12 4.46 3.04
C ALA A 695 -27.69 3.03 2.90
N MET A 696 -26.82 2.04 2.66
CA MET A 696 -27.21 0.62 2.59
C MET A 696 -27.69 0.09 3.96
N ASP A 697 -27.01 0.41 5.05
CA ASP A 697 -27.43 0.06 6.42
C ASP A 697 -28.81 0.68 6.77
N ARG A 698 -28.96 1.99 6.55
CA ARG A 698 -30.21 2.76 6.73
C ARG A 698 -31.37 2.33 5.81
N GLN A 699 -31.08 1.53 4.79
CA GLN A 699 -32.06 0.86 3.93
C GLN A 699 -32.36 -0.55 4.45
N GLY A 700 -31.33 -1.32 4.81
CA GLY A 700 -31.45 -2.72 5.27
C GLY A 700 -32.26 -2.90 6.55
N ALA A 701 -32.32 -1.86 7.40
CA ALA A 701 -33.20 -1.80 8.57
C ALA A 701 -34.71 -1.71 8.25
N ARG A 702 -35.11 -1.65 6.96
CA ARG A 702 -36.51 -1.62 6.51
C ARG A 702 -36.92 -3.02 6.02
N GLU A 703 -37.95 -3.61 6.63
CA GLU A 703 -38.40 -5.02 6.40
C GLU A 703 -39.04 -5.29 5.01
N THR A 704 -38.46 -4.80 3.92
CA THR A 704 -39.02 -4.86 2.56
C THR A 704 -38.06 -5.51 1.56
N GLN A 705 -38.61 -6.30 0.63
CA GLN A 705 -37.87 -7.31 -0.16
C GLN A 705 -36.92 -6.76 -1.26
N SER A 706 -36.43 -5.53 -1.18
CA SER A 706 -35.47 -4.97 -2.14
C SER A 706 -34.35 -4.22 -1.43
N GLN A 707 -33.20 -4.88 -1.22
CA GLN A 707 -32.01 -4.27 -0.62
C GLN A 707 -31.21 -3.45 -1.64
N LYS A 708 -31.82 -2.38 -2.16
CA LYS A 708 -31.22 -1.48 -3.13
C LYS A 708 -31.29 -0.04 -2.64
N ILE A 709 -30.16 0.66 -2.67
CA ILE A 709 -30.15 2.11 -2.44
C ILE A 709 -30.58 2.85 -3.71
N HIS A 710 -31.51 3.79 -3.55
CA HIS A 710 -31.94 4.66 -4.65
C HIS A 710 -31.14 5.97 -4.61
N VAL A 711 -30.49 6.32 -5.74
CA VAL A 711 -29.60 7.49 -5.83
C VAL A 711 -30.02 8.42 -6.96
N LEU A 712 -30.14 9.72 -6.66
CA LEU A 712 -30.25 10.80 -7.65
C LEU A 712 -28.92 11.55 -7.75
N THR A 713 -28.51 11.89 -8.98
CA THR A 713 -27.22 12.58 -9.21
C THR A 713 -27.17 13.30 -10.57
N SER A 714 -26.08 13.99 -10.92
CA SER A 714 -25.91 14.53 -12.28
C SER A 714 -25.32 13.50 -13.25
N ASP A 715 -25.40 13.73 -14.55
CA ASP A 715 -24.73 12.94 -15.59
C ASP A 715 -23.23 13.29 -15.79
N THR A 716 -22.66 14.21 -14.99
CA THR A 716 -21.28 14.72 -15.15
C THR A 716 -20.36 14.56 -13.94
N GLU A 717 -20.78 13.77 -12.94
CA GLU A 717 -20.00 13.49 -11.72
C GLU A 717 -18.59 12.93 -12.00
N PHE A 718 -17.69 13.07 -11.02
CA PHE A 718 -16.32 12.57 -11.14
C PHE A 718 -16.25 11.04 -11.26
N TYR A 719 -15.33 10.55 -12.11
CA TYR A 719 -15.25 9.15 -12.52
C TYR A 719 -15.21 8.12 -11.40
N SER A 720 -14.63 8.42 -10.23
CA SER A 720 -14.64 7.49 -9.10
C SER A 720 -16.06 7.22 -8.59
N PHE A 721 -16.90 8.26 -8.47
CA PHE A 721 -18.31 8.11 -8.11
C PHE A 721 -19.10 7.42 -9.22
N THR A 722 -18.97 7.87 -10.47
CA THR A 722 -19.65 7.28 -11.64
C THR A 722 -19.34 5.78 -11.77
N ARG A 723 -18.07 5.39 -11.58
CA ARG A 723 -17.63 4.00 -11.62
C ARG A 723 -18.17 3.19 -10.43
N GLN A 724 -18.13 3.77 -9.23
CA GLN A 724 -18.63 3.09 -8.02
C GLN A 724 -20.13 2.81 -8.11
N ILE A 725 -20.92 3.80 -8.52
CA ILE A 725 -22.37 3.68 -8.56
C ILE A 725 -22.83 2.76 -9.71
N ASN A 726 -22.18 2.83 -10.88
CA ASN A 726 -22.41 1.85 -11.95
C ASN A 726 -22.08 0.42 -11.49
N ARG A 727 -20.98 0.22 -10.75
CA ARG A 727 -20.63 -1.10 -10.19
C ARG A 727 -21.67 -1.59 -9.16
N PHE A 728 -22.33 -0.70 -8.42
CA PHE A 728 -23.45 -1.06 -7.54
C PHE A 728 -24.73 -1.37 -8.33
N VAL A 729 -25.02 -0.70 -9.44
CA VAL A 729 -26.13 -1.08 -10.36
C VAL A 729 -25.89 -2.47 -10.96
N GLU A 730 -24.68 -2.73 -11.49
CA GLU A 730 -24.27 -4.06 -11.98
C GLU A 730 -24.35 -5.16 -10.92
N ALA A 731 -24.09 -4.82 -9.66
CA ALA A 731 -24.18 -5.76 -8.52
C ALA A 731 -25.62 -5.96 -8.03
N GLY A 732 -26.60 -5.20 -8.55
CA GLY A 732 -27.98 -5.21 -8.06
C GLY A 732 -28.15 -4.56 -6.68
N LEU A 733 -27.20 -3.72 -6.25
CA LEU A 733 -27.18 -3.02 -4.96
C LEU A 733 -27.72 -1.57 -5.02
N ALA A 734 -27.84 -1.00 -6.22
CA ALA A 734 -28.31 0.38 -6.40
C ALA A 734 -29.27 0.53 -7.59
N VAL A 735 -30.07 1.58 -7.55
CA VAL A 735 -30.83 2.15 -8.68
C VAL A 735 -30.46 3.62 -8.80
N VAL A 736 -30.06 4.06 -10.00
CA VAL A 736 -29.54 5.41 -10.23
C VAL A 736 -30.43 6.17 -11.20
N HIS A 737 -30.73 7.41 -10.85
CA HIS A 737 -31.38 8.39 -11.70
C HIS A 737 -30.41 9.56 -11.93
N THR A 738 -30.28 10.03 -13.17
CA THR A 738 -29.42 11.15 -13.53
C THR A 738 -30.23 12.34 -14.04
N VAL A 739 -29.86 13.54 -13.57
CA VAL A 739 -30.35 14.82 -14.07
C VAL A 739 -29.29 15.40 -15.02
N PRO A 740 -29.63 15.77 -16.26
CA PRO A 740 -28.68 16.42 -17.16
C PRO A 740 -28.10 17.69 -16.54
N ALA A 741 -26.78 17.77 -16.44
CA ALA A 741 -26.04 18.93 -15.91
C ALA A 741 -26.31 20.18 -16.77
N GLU A 742 -26.31 20.01 -18.09
CA GLU A 742 -26.51 21.09 -19.05
C GLU A 742 -28.01 21.32 -19.36
N PRO A 743 -28.48 22.59 -19.48
CA PRO A 743 -27.79 23.83 -19.13
C PRO A 743 -27.69 24.03 -17.61
N ALA A 744 -26.52 24.43 -17.11
CA ALA A 744 -26.24 24.54 -15.69
C ALA A 744 -27.18 25.51 -14.93
N VAL A 745 -27.54 26.64 -15.55
CA VAL A 745 -28.35 27.71 -14.94
C VAL A 745 -29.70 27.23 -14.38
N THR A 746 -30.32 26.23 -15.02
CA THR A 746 -31.62 25.64 -14.62
C THR A 746 -31.47 24.24 -14.02
N PHE A 747 -30.26 23.84 -13.61
CA PHE A 747 -29.99 22.53 -13.04
C PHE A 747 -30.75 22.30 -11.72
N THR A 748 -30.70 23.27 -10.79
CA THR A 748 -31.41 23.18 -9.49
C THR A 748 -32.90 22.93 -9.66
N ASP A 749 -33.52 23.57 -10.65
CA ASP A 749 -34.95 23.43 -10.94
C ASP A 749 -35.27 22.00 -11.42
N ARG A 750 -34.48 21.48 -12.37
CA ARG A 750 -34.60 20.08 -12.84
C ARG A 750 -34.34 19.07 -11.73
N TYR A 751 -33.40 19.37 -10.82
CA TYR A 751 -33.04 18.48 -9.72
C TYR A 751 -34.15 18.43 -8.65
N CYS A 752 -34.77 19.56 -8.32
CA CYS A 752 -35.94 19.60 -7.44
C CYS A 752 -37.14 18.85 -8.07
N ALA A 753 -37.43 19.12 -9.35
CA ALA A 753 -38.49 18.43 -10.09
C ALA A 753 -38.28 16.91 -10.12
N ALA A 754 -37.05 16.42 -10.32
CA ALA A 754 -36.75 14.99 -10.28
C ALA A 754 -36.94 14.33 -8.88
N VAL A 755 -36.81 15.11 -7.79
CA VAL A 755 -37.15 14.66 -6.43
C VAL A 755 -38.67 14.64 -6.23
N GLU A 756 -39.38 15.68 -6.68
CA GLU A 756 -40.84 15.78 -6.60
C GLU A 756 -41.55 14.69 -7.45
N GLU A 757 -41.10 14.46 -8.69
CA GLU A 757 -41.57 13.36 -9.56
C GLU A 757 -41.27 11.97 -8.99
N ALA A 758 -40.22 11.83 -8.18
CA ALA A 758 -39.96 10.59 -7.44
C ALA A 758 -40.99 10.41 -6.32
N ALA A 759 -41.16 11.43 -5.47
CA ALA A 759 -42.10 11.43 -4.37
C ALA A 759 -43.55 11.16 -4.83
N VAL A 760 -44.05 11.90 -5.83
CA VAL A 760 -45.40 11.70 -6.42
C VAL A 760 -45.58 10.30 -7.02
N ALA A 761 -44.49 9.67 -7.48
CA ALA A 761 -44.50 8.29 -7.97
C ALA A 761 -44.28 7.24 -6.85
N GLY A 762 -44.34 7.62 -5.57
CA GLY A 762 -44.10 6.75 -4.41
C GLY A 762 -42.65 6.27 -4.26
N ARG A 763 -41.72 6.82 -5.04
CA ARG A 763 -40.29 6.49 -5.01
C ARG A 763 -39.56 7.44 -4.09
N GLN A 764 -38.68 6.91 -3.24
CA GLN A 764 -37.77 7.74 -2.45
C GLN A 764 -36.33 7.42 -2.84
N TYR A 765 -35.48 8.43 -2.72
CA TYR A 765 -34.03 8.28 -2.78
C TYR A 765 -33.50 8.07 -1.36
N ASP A 766 -32.47 7.24 -1.21
CA ASP A 766 -31.70 7.12 0.03
C ASP A 766 -30.50 8.07 0.03
N MET A 767 -30.03 8.47 -1.17
CA MET A 767 -28.93 9.42 -1.35
C MET A 767 -29.15 10.35 -2.55
N LEU A 768 -28.78 11.62 -2.37
CA LEU A 768 -28.77 12.68 -3.36
C LEU A 768 -27.31 13.17 -3.45
N TYR A 769 -26.67 13.10 -4.62
CA TYR A 769 -25.25 13.45 -4.79
C TYR A 769 -25.03 14.39 -5.97
N VAL A 770 -24.34 15.52 -5.77
CA VAL A 770 -24.04 16.45 -6.86
C VAL A 770 -22.69 17.16 -6.70
N SER A 771 -21.94 17.30 -7.78
CA SER A 771 -20.77 18.19 -7.85
C SER A 771 -21.19 19.67 -7.88
N GLN A 772 -20.65 20.49 -6.97
CA GLN A 772 -20.84 21.95 -6.96
C GLN A 772 -20.37 22.57 -8.29
N ILE A 773 -19.21 22.12 -8.76
CA ILE A 773 -18.58 22.46 -10.03
C ILE A 773 -18.31 21.16 -10.80
N THR A 774 -18.77 21.04 -12.04
CA THR A 774 -18.62 19.81 -12.84
C THR A 774 -17.14 19.48 -13.12
N TYR A 775 -16.78 18.19 -13.04
CA TYR A 775 -15.40 17.77 -13.32
C TYR A 775 -14.94 18.13 -14.75
N LEU A 776 -15.79 17.88 -15.73
CA LEU A 776 -15.41 17.92 -17.15
C LEU A 776 -15.47 19.34 -17.75
N SER A 777 -16.63 19.99 -17.69
CA SER A 777 -16.87 21.33 -18.26
C SER A 777 -16.57 22.48 -17.29
N GLN A 778 -16.33 22.21 -16.00
CA GLN A 778 -16.03 23.20 -14.95
C GLN A 778 -17.13 24.26 -14.75
N GLN A 779 -18.35 23.97 -15.21
CA GLN A 779 -19.54 24.79 -14.93
C GLN A 779 -20.04 24.62 -13.50
N CYS A 780 -20.62 25.68 -12.94
CA CYS A 780 -21.24 25.66 -11.62
C CYS A 780 -22.70 25.17 -11.69
N LEU A 781 -22.98 24.04 -11.02
CA LEU A 781 -24.34 23.51 -10.88
C LEU A 781 -25.02 23.99 -9.59
N VAL A 782 -24.22 24.38 -8.59
CA VAL A 782 -24.69 24.79 -7.26
C VAL A 782 -24.06 26.14 -6.88
N PRO A 783 -24.57 27.27 -7.43
CA PRO A 783 -24.00 28.61 -7.19
C PRO A 783 -24.29 29.14 -5.78
N SER A 784 -25.35 28.67 -5.13
CA SER A 784 -25.62 28.87 -3.71
C SER A 784 -25.95 27.52 -3.07
N ILE A 785 -25.09 27.03 -2.19
CA ILE A 785 -25.33 25.80 -1.44
C ILE A 785 -26.51 25.94 -0.48
N PRO A 786 -26.64 27.02 0.33
CA PRO A 786 -27.80 27.21 1.19
C PRO A 786 -29.13 27.19 0.43
N ASP A 787 -29.21 27.83 -0.74
CA ASP A 787 -30.44 27.80 -1.53
C ASP A 787 -30.73 26.41 -2.13
N PHE A 788 -29.73 25.78 -2.75
CA PHE A 788 -29.87 24.43 -3.30
C PHE A 788 -30.33 23.42 -2.23
N VAL A 789 -29.71 23.45 -1.04
CA VAL A 789 -30.06 22.54 0.06
C VAL A 789 -31.47 22.83 0.57
N ARG A 790 -31.82 24.10 0.83
CA ARG A 790 -33.19 24.47 1.25
C ARG A 790 -34.24 24.01 0.22
N ARG A 791 -34.00 24.22 -1.07
CA ARG A 791 -34.91 23.83 -2.16
C ARG A 791 -35.05 22.32 -2.30
N VAL A 792 -33.93 21.58 -2.31
CA VAL A 792 -33.94 20.11 -2.41
C VAL A 792 -34.54 19.45 -1.16
N ARG A 793 -34.32 20.02 0.03
CA ARG A 793 -34.98 19.58 1.28
C ARG A 793 -36.48 19.88 1.26
N ALA A 794 -36.92 21.00 0.70
CA ALA A 794 -38.35 21.28 0.52
C ALA A 794 -39.00 20.29 -0.45
N ALA A 795 -38.41 20.07 -1.63
CA ALA A 795 -38.84 19.08 -2.62
C ALA A 795 -39.02 17.68 -2.00
N ALA A 796 -38.05 17.24 -1.20
CA ALA A 796 -38.07 15.94 -0.53
C ALA A 796 -39.10 15.80 0.62
N ARG A 797 -39.69 16.91 1.11
CA ARG A 797 -40.65 16.92 2.23
C ARG A 797 -42.13 17.01 1.79
N THR A 798 -42.39 17.20 0.49
CA THR A 798 -43.75 17.40 -0.07
C THR A 798 -44.74 16.26 0.17
N ASP A 799 -44.25 15.04 0.38
CA ASP A 799 -45.05 13.80 0.55
C ASP A 799 -45.47 13.53 2.02
N ALA A 800 -44.93 14.28 2.98
CA ALA A 800 -45.06 13.95 4.41
C ALA A 800 -46.39 14.39 5.08
N THR A 801 -47.27 15.10 4.36
CA THR A 801 -48.45 15.76 4.97
C THR A 801 -49.76 15.67 4.17
N THR A 802 -49.75 15.09 2.96
CA THR A 802 -50.92 15.08 2.05
C THR A 802 -51.84 13.87 2.22
N THR A 803 -51.40 12.81 2.90
CA THR A 803 -52.29 11.74 3.40
C THR A 803 -52.53 11.89 4.89
N ALA A 804 -53.71 12.38 5.28
CA ALA A 804 -54.13 12.47 6.67
C ALA A 804 -54.37 11.06 7.25
N ALA A 805 -53.34 10.48 7.89
CA ALA A 805 -53.47 9.24 8.63
C ALA A 805 -54.49 9.42 9.77
N PRO A 806 -55.46 8.49 9.95
CA PRO A 806 -56.41 8.58 11.04
C PRO A 806 -55.68 8.45 12.38
N ALA A 807 -55.98 9.36 13.33
CA ALA A 807 -55.28 9.46 14.60
C ALA A 807 -55.36 8.14 15.40
N GLY A 808 -54.19 7.55 15.70
CA GLY A 808 -54.07 6.32 16.49
C GLY A 808 -53.11 5.25 15.94
N LEU A 809 -52.52 5.46 14.75
CA LEU A 809 -51.50 4.58 14.17
C LEU A 809 -50.20 5.36 13.93
N GLU A 810 -49.12 4.91 14.56
CA GLU A 810 -47.77 5.37 14.25
C GLU A 810 -47.34 4.81 12.89
N VAL A 811 -47.48 5.61 11.84
CA VAL A 811 -46.84 5.33 10.54
C VAL A 811 -45.35 5.66 10.69
N PRO A 812 -44.43 4.70 10.47
CA PRO A 812 -43.00 5.00 10.56
C PRO A 812 -42.61 6.05 9.52
N CYS A 813 -42.23 7.25 9.98
CA CYS A 813 -41.73 8.31 9.10
C CYS A 813 -40.46 7.82 8.41
N LYS A 814 -40.53 7.65 7.09
CA LYS A 814 -39.40 7.16 6.29
C LYS A 814 -38.22 8.15 6.41
N PRO A 815 -36.99 7.69 6.69
CA PRO A 815 -35.84 8.59 6.88
C PRO A 815 -35.58 9.47 5.66
N GLU A 816 -35.25 10.76 5.90
CA GLU A 816 -34.82 11.66 4.83
C GLU A 816 -33.57 11.13 4.09
N PRO A 817 -33.43 11.40 2.78
CA PRO A 817 -32.22 11.06 2.03
C PRO A 817 -30.98 11.74 2.60
N LEU A 818 -29.84 11.06 2.49
CA LEU A 818 -28.52 11.66 2.65
C LEU A 818 -28.26 12.59 1.47
N LEU A 819 -28.12 13.90 1.72
CA LEU A 819 -27.75 14.88 0.70
C LEU A 819 -26.25 15.16 0.82
N CYS A 820 -25.50 14.96 -0.26
CA CYS A 820 -24.05 15.15 -0.29
C CYS A 820 -23.65 16.01 -1.49
N ILE A 821 -22.86 17.07 -1.22
CA ILE A 821 -22.35 17.98 -2.24
C ILE A 821 -20.84 17.75 -2.39
N ASP A 822 -20.40 17.44 -3.61
CA ASP A 822 -18.98 17.30 -3.96
C ASP A 822 -18.41 18.68 -4.31
N GLY A 823 -17.71 19.24 -3.33
CA GLY A 823 -17.04 20.52 -3.38
C GLY A 823 -15.56 20.43 -3.73
N TYR A 824 -15.07 19.34 -4.36
CA TYR A 824 -13.63 19.21 -4.68
C TYR A 824 -13.12 20.31 -5.62
N HIS A 825 -14.00 20.94 -6.41
CA HIS A 825 -13.65 22.09 -7.28
C HIS A 825 -14.19 23.45 -6.77
N GLY A 826 -14.88 23.48 -5.62
CA GLY A 826 -15.39 24.70 -4.99
C GLY A 826 -14.64 25.10 -3.71
N PHE A 827 -14.29 24.15 -2.86
CA PHE A 827 -13.61 24.41 -1.59
C PHE A 827 -12.27 25.14 -1.79
N ALA A 828 -12.08 26.24 -1.04
CA ALA A 828 -10.97 27.19 -1.17
C ALA A 828 -10.78 27.85 -2.55
N ALA A 829 -11.65 27.57 -3.53
CA ALA A 829 -11.73 28.29 -4.80
C ALA A 829 -12.82 29.38 -4.72
N LEU A 830 -14.01 28.99 -4.29
CA LEU A 830 -15.20 29.84 -4.20
C LEU A 830 -15.55 30.11 -2.74
N PRO A 831 -16.08 31.31 -2.41
CA PRO A 831 -16.76 31.54 -1.15
C PRO A 831 -17.90 30.51 -1.00
N THR A 832 -17.75 29.60 -0.05
CA THR A 832 -18.74 28.57 0.26
C THR A 832 -19.19 28.75 1.70
N ASP A 833 -20.50 28.81 1.90
CA ASP A 833 -21.14 28.97 3.21
C ASP A 833 -22.12 27.82 3.45
N LEU A 834 -22.04 27.21 4.63
CA LEU A 834 -22.92 26.17 5.13
C LEU A 834 -23.66 26.58 6.41
N ALA A 835 -23.50 27.81 6.92
CA ALA A 835 -24.00 28.22 8.24
C ALA A 835 -25.51 27.98 8.43
N GLU A 836 -26.32 28.22 7.39
CA GLU A 836 -27.78 27.97 7.42
C GLU A 836 -28.16 26.49 7.22
N VAL A 837 -27.26 25.62 6.76
CA VAL A 837 -27.60 24.30 6.19
C VAL A 837 -26.66 23.15 6.57
N ALA A 838 -25.68 23.36 7.46
CA ALA A 838 -24.71 22.35 7.88
C ALA A 838 -25.33 21.13 8.58
N GLU A 839 -26.56 21.25 9.09
CA GLU A 839 -27.32 20.12 9.63
C GLU A 839 -28.15 19.40 8.56
N ASP A 840 -28.30 19.95 7.36
CA ASP A 840 -29.15 19.41 6.28
C ASP A 840 -28.37 18.80 5.10
N CYS A 841 -27.06 19.03 4.98
CA CYS A 841 -26.22 18.41 3.93
C CYS A 841 -24.82 17.99 4.41
N CYS A 842 -24.32 16.89 3.85
CA CYS A 842 -22.90 16.57 3.84
C CYS A 842 -22.18 17.38 2.75
N TYR A 843 -20.95 17.83 3.01
CA TYR A 843 -20.08 18.46 2.01
C TYR A 843 -18.73 17.74 1.97
N VAL A 844 -18.36 17.18 0.81
CA VAL A 844 -17.11 16.41 0.62
C VAL A 844 -16.13 17.19 -0.26
N SER A 845 -14.85 17.22 0.12
CA SER A 845 -13.81 17.87 -0.69
C SER A 845 -12.41 17.31 -0.38
N GLY A 846 -11.36 17.86 -1.01
CA GLY A 846 -9.98 17.41 -0.84
C GLY A 846 -8.95 18.54 -0.85
N LEU A 847 -7.82 18.30 -0.18
CA LEU A 847 -6.81 19.32 0.10
C LEU A 847 -5.77 19.49 -1.04
N LEU A 848 -5.88 18.70 -2.11
CA LEU A 848 -4.94 18.69 -3.23
C LEU A 848 -5.04 19.92 -4.15
N LYS A 849 -6.25 20.33 -4.55
CA LYS A 849 -6.46 21.32 -5.62
C LYS A 849 -6.28 22.76 -5.12
N HIS A 850 -7.35 23.54 -5.04
CA HIS A 850 -7.30 24.98 -4.73
C HIS A 850 -6.77 25.29 -3.31
N VAL A 851 -6.73 24.29 -2.42
CA VAL A 851 -6.06 24.34 -1.10
C VAL A 851 -4.53 24.18 -1.21
N GLY A 852 -4.01 23.44 -2.18
CA GLY A 852 -2.57 23.28 -2.41
C GLY A 852 -1.78 22.54 -1.31
N CYS A 853 -2.41 21.66 -0.53
CA CYS A 853 -1.75 20.91 0.55
C CYS A 853 -1.36 19.46 0.19
N GLY A 854 -1.32 19.15 -1.11
CA GLY A 854 -0.84 17.88 -1.64
C GLY A 854 -1.89 16.76 -1.69
N ALA A 855 -1.47 15.62 -2.24
CA ALA A 855 -2.34 14.46 -2.44
C ALA A 855 -2.59 13.68 -1.15
N ASN A 856 -3.44 12.65 -1.24
CA ASN A 856 -3.73 11.71 -0.16
C ASN A 856 -4.45 12.32 1.07
N CYS A 857 -5.21 13.41 0.94
CA CYS A 857 -6.11 13.86 2.00
C CYS A 857 -7.42 14.47 1.48
N ALA A 858 -8.53 14.06 2.09
CA ALA A 858 -9.88 14.54 1.87
C ALA A 858 -10.66 14.62 3.18
N PHE A 859 -11.75 15.38 3.16
CA PHE A 859 -12.68 15.50 4.28
C PHE A 859 -14.13 15.45 3.82
N LEU A 860 -15.03 15.14 4.75
CA LEU A 860 -16.48 15.25 4.60
C LEU A 860 -17.06 15.88 5.87
N THR A 861 -17.84 16.95 5.75
CA THR A 861 -18.68 17.43 6.86
C THR A 861 -19.88 16.51 7.01
N LEU A 862 -20.11 16.01 8.22
CA LEU A 862 -21.21 15.10 8.54
C LEU A 862 -22.17 15.83 9.51
N PRO A 863 -23.42 16.12 9.12
CA PRO A 863 -24.43 16.69 10.01
C PRO A 863 -24.56 15.91 11.32
N SER A 864 -24.45 16.59 12.47
CA SER A 864 -24.43 15.94 13.78
C SER A 864 -25.77 15.29 14.17
N ARG A 865 -26.85 15.62 13.45
CA ARG A 865 -28.16 14.92 13.56
C ARG A 865 -28.21 13.54 12.89
N LEU A 866 -27.16 13.16 12.15
CA LEU A 866 -27.10 11.89 11.42
C LEU A 866 -26.25 10.86 12.16
N ASP A 867 -26.90 10.03 12.96
CA ASP A 867 -26.32 8.73 13.31
C ASP A 867 -26.22 7.85 12.05
N ILE A 868 -25.05 7.23 11.87
CA ILE A 868 -24.68 6.43 10.70
C ILE A 868 -23.79 5.26 11.09
N ARG A 869 -24.07 4.08 10.53
CA ARG A 869 -23.30 2.85 10.74
C ARG A 869 -22.80 2.31 9.39
N PRO A 870 -21.70 2.84 8.82
CA PRO A 870 -21.15 2.36 7.56
C PRO A 870 -20.79 0.86 7.57
N VAL A 871 -21.40 0.07 6.69
CA VAL A 871 -20.99 -1.35 6.51
C VAL A 871 -19.51 -1.46 6.10
N ASN A 872 -18.97 -0.45 5.41
CA ASN A 872 -17.53 -0.29 5.17
C ASN A 872 -16.92 0.56 6.31
N THR A 873 -16.49 -0.10 7.39
CA THR A 873 -15.92 0.54 8.59
C THR A 873 -14.47 0.06 8.88
N GLY A 874 -13.86 0.58 9.94
CA GLY A 874 -12.55 0.16 10.45
C GLY A 874 -12.31 0.64 11.88
N TRP A 875 -11.14 0.36 12.44
CA TRP A 875 -10.86 0.63 13.87
C TRP A 875 -10.96 2.11 14.26
N LEU A 876 -10.71 3.04 13.34
CA LEU A 876 -10.74 4.47 13.64
C LEU A 876 -12.17 5.03 13.71
N ALA A 877 -13.18 4.28 13.27
CA ALA A 877 -14.59 4.65 13.47
C ALA A 877 -14.95 4.65 14.96
N ASP A 878 -14.27 3.85 15.79
CA ASP A 878 -14.37 3.88 17.25
C ASP A 878 -13.01 3.53 17.90
N PRO A 879 -12.12 4.51 18.12
CA PRO A 879 -10.82 4.26 18.72
C PRO A 879 -10.90 3.94 20.23
N SER A 880 -12.07 4.06 20.87
CA SER A 880 -12.23 3.75 22.30
C SER A 880 -11.97 2.26 22.61
N VAL A 881 -12.08 1.40 21.59
CA VAL A 881 -11.76 -0.03 21.66
C VAL A 881 -10.28 -0.31 21.95
N LEU A 882 -9.40 0.68 21.80
CA LEU A 882 -7.97 0.59 22.12
C LEU A 882 -7.61 1.17 23.50
N ALA A 883 -8.57 1.70 24.26
CA ALA A 883 -8.30 2.28 25.57
C ALA A 883 -7.87 1.19 26.59
N PRO A 884 -6.96 1.46 27.54
CA PRO A 884 -6.43 0.45 28.48
C PRO A 884 -7.45 -0.25 29.40
N GLY A 885 -8.68 0.26 29.49
CA GLY A 885 -9.80 -0.36 30.23
C GLY A 885 -10.88 -0.97 29.33
N SER A 886 -10.67 -1.03 28.02
CA SER A 886 -11.63 -1.59 27.05
C SER A 886 -11.50 -3.11 26.94
N SER A 887 -12.60 -3.78 26.58
CA SER A 887 -12.58 -5.19 26.16
C SER A 887 -12.00 -5.39 24.75
N GLY A 888 -11.88 -4.31 23.96
CA GLY A 888 -11.60 -4.40 22.53
C GLY A 888 -12.77 -4.98 21.74
N VAL A 889 -12.50 -5.30 20.47
CA VAL A 889 -13.45 -5.92 19.52
C VAL A 889 -13.02 -7.36 19.25
N HIS A 890 -13.98 -8.28 19.18
CA HIS A 890 -13.76 -9.69 18.84
C HIS A 890 -14.71 -10.13 17.71
N PHE A 891 -14.43 -11.27 17.07
CA PHE A 891 -15.36 -11.83 16.09
C PHE A 891 -16.70 -12.21 16.77
N GLY A 892 -17.79 -11.62 16.30
CA GLY A 892 -19.12 -11.76 16.91
C GLY A 892 -19.50 -10.62 17.86
N SER A 893 -18.60 -9.68 18.16
CA SER A 893 -18.97 -8.40 18.80
C SER A 893 -19.79 -7.54 17.83
N GLU A 894 -20.76 -6.78 18.35
CA GLU A 894 -21.24 -5.58 17.66
C GLU A 894 -20.15 -4.50 17.71
N VAL A 895 -20.09 -3.66 16.66
CA VAL A 895 -19.12 -2.56 16.56
C VAL A 895 -19.73 -1.23 16.98
N GLY A 896 -18.95 -0.43 17.70
CA GLY A 896 -19.25 0.96 18.02
C GLY A 896 -18.90 1.91 16.87
N TYR A 897 -19.44 3.14 16.95
CA TYR A 897 -19.09 4.26 16.09
C TYR A 897 -19.06 5.53 16.95
N SER A 898 -17.97 6.28 16.89
CA SER A 898 -17.86 7.63 17.46
C SER A 898 -18.40 8.65 16.44
N PRO A 899 -19.38 9.50 16.78
CA PRO A 899 -20.00 10.43 15.82
C PRO A 899 -19.02 11.37 15.09
N ASP A 900 -17.92 11.75 15.74
CA ASP A 900 -16.86 12.57 15.14
C ASP A 900 -15.93 11.82 14.18
N LEU A 901 -15.97 10.48 14.17
CA LEU A 901 -15.04 9.62 13.45
C LEU A 901 -15.72 8.52 12.60
N ALA A 902 -17.06 8.45 12.56
CA ALA A 902 -17.81 7.33 11.98
C ALA A 902 -17.49 6.99 10.51
N LEU A 903 -16.93 7.90 9.70
CA LEU A 903 -16.48 7.64 8.32
C LEU A 903 -14.97 7.46 8.18
N GLN A 904 -14.23 7.37 9.30
CA GLN A 904 -12.78 7.12 9.32
C GLN A 904 -12.53 5.61 9.45
N GLY A 905 -11.67 5.06 8.60
CA GLY A 905 -11.50 3.60 8.49
C GLY A 905 -10.33 3.07 9.30
N GLY A 906 -9.15 3.06 8.67
CA GLY A 906 -7.92 2.58 9.27
C GLY A 906 -6.99 3.70 9.73
N THR A 907 -5.73 3.32 9.96
CA THR A 907 -4.65 4.19 10.40
C THR A 907 -4.47 5.41 9.46
N PRO A 908 -4.44 6.66 9.97
CA PRO A 908 -4.34 7.86 9.14
C PRO A 908 -3.11 7.91 8.24
N SER A 909 -3.31 7.75 6.93
CA SER A 909 -2.27 7.90 5.90
C SER A 909 -1.99 9.37 5.51
N TYR A 910 -2.75 10.30 6.10
CA TYR A 910 -2.95 11.67 5.61
C TYR A 910 -2.38 12.76 6.55
N LEU A 911 -1.52 12.40 7.50
CA LEU A 911 -0.96 13.32 8.50
C LEU A 911 -0.19 14.51 7.89
N LEU A 912 0.71 14.27 6.93
CA LEU A 912 1.54 15.34 6.36
C LEU A 912 0.73 16.41 5.60
N PRO A 913 -0.28 16.06 4.76
CA PRO A 913 -1.24 17.03 4.23
C PRO A 913 -1.99 17.84 5.31
N LEU A 914 -2.41 17.23 6.42
CA LEU A 914 -3.09 17.95 7.50
C LEU A 914 -2.17 18.95 8.22
N LEU A 915 -0.90 18.59 8.45
CA LEU A 915 0.11 19.51 8.99
C LEU A 915 0.33 20.70 8.03
N MET A 916 0.43 20.42 6.72
CA MET A 916 0.58 21.44 5.68
C MET A 916 -0.61 22.38 5.63
N PHE A 917 -1.83 21.84 5.73
CA PHE A 917 -3.07 22.61 5.78
C PHE A 917 -3.15 23.48 7.05
N ASN A 918 -2.85 22.93 8.22
CA ASN A 918 -2.85 23.70 9.47
C ASN A 918 -1.86 24.88 9.42
N HIS A 919 -0.66 24.69 8.85
CA HIS A 919 0.29 25.81 8.66
C HIS A 919 -0.14 26.78 7.56
N LEU A 920 -0.75 26.32 6.47
CA LEU A 920 -1.28 27.19 5.43
C LEU A 920 -2.36 28.12 6.01
N MET A 921 -3.27 27.59 6.80
CA MET A 921 -4.35 28.35 7.44
C MET A 921 -3.81 29.34 8.49
N GLN A 922 -2.78 28.96 9.25
CA GLN A 922 -2.04 29.90 10.13
C GLN A 922 -1.42 31.05 9.33
N LEU A 923 -0.88 30.79 8.14
CA LEU A 923 -0.32 31.82 7.25
C LEU A 923 -1.38 32.69 6.59
N TRP A 924 -2.59 32.17 6.34
CA TRP A 924 -3.72 32.96 5.87
C TRP A 924 -4.25 33.91 6.95
N GLN A 925 -4.29 33.46 8.21
CA GLN A 925 -4.72 34.24 9.37
C GLN A 925 -3.69 35.28 9.81
N HIS A 926 -2.39 34.96 9.73
CA HIS A 926 -1.29 35.83 10.16
C HIS A 926 -0.21 36.01 9.08
N PRO A 927 -0.55 36.55 7.91
CA PRO A 927 0.43 36.82 6.85
C PRO A 927 1.36 37.97 7.28
N ALA A 928 2.66 37.79 7.08
CA ALA A 928 3.70 38.75 7.42
C ALA A 928 3.73 39.95 6.44
N GLY A 929 2.67 40.75 6.54
CA GLY A 929 2.27 41.89 5.71
C GLY A 929 0.97 42.56 6.23
N GLY A 930 0.23 41.92 7.15
CA GLY A 930 -0.83 42.54 7.94
C GLY A 930 -2.26 42.37 7.41
N MET A 931 -2.43 41.95 6.15
CA MET A 931 -3.75 41.75 5.54
C MET A 931 -4.06 40.27 5.30
N GLN A 932 -5.11 39.77 5.98
CA GLN A 932 -5.55 38.38 5.96
C GLN A 932 -5.83 37.85 4.53
N ILE A 933 -5.42 36.62 4.24
CA ILE A 933 -5.81 35.91 3.02
C ILE A 933 -7.16 35.23 3.23
N THR A 934 -8.09 35.44 2.30
CA THR A 934 -9.45 34.86 2.33
C THR A 934 -9.81 34.26 0.99
N VAL A 935 -10.73 33.29 0.97
CA VAL A 935 -11.20 32.66 -0.28
C VAL A 935 -11.82 33.71 -1.23
N GLY A 936 -12.58 34.67 -0.70
CA GLY A 936 -13.13 35.77 -1.49
C GLY A 936 -12.06 36.67 -2.14
N GLY A 937 -10.95 36.94 -1.43
CA GLY A 937 -9.81 37.67 -2.00
C GLY A 937 -9.11 36.86 -3.11
N LEU A 938 -8.82 35.58 -2.87
CA LEU A 938 -8.21 34.69 -3.86
C LEU A 938 -9.09 34.51 -5.11
N HIS A 939 -10.40 34.36 -4.92
CA HIS A 939 -11.38 34.28 -6.00
C HIS A 939 -11.43 35.56 -6.82
N SER A 940 -11.50 36.73 -6.15
CA SER A 940 -11.48 38.05 -6.80
C SER A 940 -10.20 38.25 -7.63
N HIS A 941 -9.05 37.84 -7.10
CA HIS A 941 -7.78 37.85 -7.83
C HIS A 941 -7.84 37.01 -9.11
N VAL A 942 -8.33 35.76 -9.01
CA VAL A 942 -8.46 34.89 -10.19
C VAL A 942 -9.49 35.42 -11.19
N MET A 943 -10.57 36.07 -10.74
CA MET A 943 -11.52 36.74 -11.64
C MET A 943 -10.90 37.96 -12.34
N HIS A 944 -9.97 38.70 -11.71
CA HIS A 944 -9.19 39.73 -12.41
C HIS A 944 -8.23 39.13 -13.46
N LEU A 945 -7.57 38.01 -13.17
CA LEU A 945 -6.74 37.28 -14.15
C LEU A 945 -7.58 36.79 -15.33
N HIS A 946 -8.76 36.22 -15.07
CA HIS A 946 -9.74 35.83 -16.09
C HIS A 946 -10.17 37.03 -16.94
N GLY A 947 -10.48 38.17 -16.31
CA GLY A 947 -10.85 39.41 -17.01
C GLY A 947 -9.78 39.86 -18.00
N ARG A 948 -8.52 39.96 -17.55
CA ARG A 948 -7.37 40.29 -18.40
C ARG A 948 -7.15 39.29 -19.53
N PHE A 949 -7.33 38.00 -19.25
CA PHE A 949 -7.17 36.95 -20.26
C PHE A 949 -8.26 37.07 -21.34
N LEU A 950 -9.52 37.17 -20.94
CA LEU A 950 -10.68 37.23 -21.82
C LEU A 950 -10.74 38.53 -22.65
N GLU A 951 -10.34 39.68 -22.08
CA GLU A 951 -10.20 40.97 -22.79
C GLU A 951 -9.34 40.85 -24.05
N ARG A 952 -8.31 40.00 -24.00
CA ARG A 952 -7.24 39.92 -25.02
C ARG A 952 -7.24 38.62 -25.80
N LEU A 953 -8.15 37.70 -25.48
CA LEU A 953 -8.12 36.32 -25.96
C LEU A 953 -8.18 36.23 -27.49
N ASP A 954 -9.17 36.85 -28.11
CA ASP A 954 -9.35 36.80 -29.56
C ASP A 954 -8.25 37.59 -30.30
N ALA A 955 -7.65 38.59 -29.65
CA ALA A 955 -6.50 39.33 -30.16
C ALA A 955 -5.18 38.51 -30.14
N ALA A 956 -5.13 37.39 -29.42
CA ALA A 956 -4.06 36.41 -29.55
C ALA A 956 -4.23 35.53 -30.81
N GLY A 957 -5.45 35.40 -31.34
CA GLY A 957 -5.72 34.77 -32.64
C GLY A 957 -5.55 33.25 -32.71
N HIS A 958 -5.69 32.52 -31.59
CA HIS A 958 -5.54 31.07 -31.56
C HIS A 958 -6.82 30.35 -32.05
N PRO A 959 -6.75 29.44 -33.06
CA PRO A 959 -7.94 28.86 -33.68
C PRO A 959 -8.77 27.96 -32.74
N SER A 960 -8.12 27.30 -31.78
CA SER A 960 -8.77 26.39 -30.82
C SER A 960 -9.23 27.09 -29.52
N VAL A 961 -8.71 28.29 -29.21
CA VAL A 961 -8.80 28.90 -27.87
C VAL A 961 -9.14 30.38 -28.03
N ASN A 962 -10.44 30.63 -28.10
CA ASN A 962 -11.05 31.92 -28.41
C ASN A 962 -12.45 31.99 -27.77
N THR A 963 -13.14 33.12 -27.88
CA THR A 963 -14.48 33.31 -27.30
C THR A 963 -15.56 32.41 -27.92
N GLN A 964 -15.34 31.84 -29.11
CA GLN A 964 -16.29 30.94 -29.77
C GLN A 964 -16.17 29.48 -29.28
N THR A 965 -14.97 29.04 -28.92
CA THR A 965 -14.74 27.71 -28.33
C THR A 965 -14.92 27.69 -26.81
N LEU A 966 -14.95 28.85 -26.15
CA LEU A 966 -15.17 28.97 -24.70
C LEU A 966 -16.53 28.37 -24.29
N VAL A 967 -16.49 27.38 -23.40
CA VAL A 967 -17.69 26.89 -22.70
C VAL A 967 -18.28 28.08 -21.91
N PRO A 968 -19.57 28.42 -22.08
CA PRO A 968 -20.15 29.65 -21.56
C PRO A 968 -19.81 29.90 -20.08
N PRO A 969 -19.11 31.01 -19.76
CA PRO A 969 -18.65 31.23 -18.40
C PRO A 969 -19.83 31.60 -17.49
N CYS A 970 -19.93 30.93 -16.34
CA CYS A 970 -20.88 31.28 -15.29
C CYS A 970 -20.65 32.71 -14.77
N ASP A 971 -21.60 33.23 -14.00
CA ASP A 971 -21.45 34.48 -13.23
C ASP A 971 -20.07 34.52 -12.54
N PRO A 972 -19.28 35.61 -12.70
CA PRO A 972 -18.02 35.79 -11.98
C PRO A 972 -18.07 35.47 -10.48
N SER A 973 -19.21 35.61 -9.81
CA SER A 973 -19.38 35.32 -8.37
C SER A 973 -19.25 33.83 -7.99
N CYS A 974 -19.44 32.91 -8.94
CA CYS A 974 -19.47 31.47 -8.72
C CYS A 974 -18.68 30.66 -9.76
N ARG A 975 -17.91 31.35 -10.61
CA ARG A 975 -17.17 30.75 -11.73
C ARG A 975 -15.95 29.96 -11.25
N SER A 976 -15.82 28.71 -11.69
CA SER A 976 -14.59 27.92 -11.49
C SER A 976 -13.34 28.71 -11.91
N HIS A 977 -12.24 28.50 -11.19
CA HIS A 977 -10.94 29.08 -11.54
C HIS A 977 -10.39 28.55 -12.88
N THR A 978 -11.04 27.55 -13.48
CA THR A 978 -10.69 26.97 -14.78
C THR A 978 -11.52 27.55 -15.91
N LEU A 979 -10.88 28.09 -16.95
CA LEU A 979 -11.55 28.37 -18.23
C LEU A 979 -11.43 27.15 -19.15
N VAL A 980 -12.50 26.81 -19.85
CA VAL A 980 -12.63 25.56 -20.61
C VAL A 980 -13.05 25.83 -22.04
N PHE A 981 -12.32 25.26 -23.01
CA PHE A 981 -12.52 25.49 -24.45
C PHE A 981 -12.90 24.17 -25.15
N ALA A 982 -14.15 24.07 -25.57
CA ALA A 982 -14.69 22.94 -26.30
C ALA A 982 -14.15 22.89 -27.74
N GLN A 983 -13.79 21.69 -28.18
CA GLN A 983 -13.33 21.39 -29.54
C GLN A 983 -14.25 20.33 -30.14
N ASP A 984 -14.30 20.23 -31.47
CA ASP A 984 -15.01 19.14 -32.13
C ASP A 984 -14.40 17.77 -31.77
N HIS A 985 -13.08 17.70 -31.61
CA HIS A 985 -12.32 16.45 -31.47
C HIS A 985 -11.25 16.52 -30.37
N ALA A 986 -11.02 15.38 -29.71
CA ALA A 986 -10.01 15.22 -28.66
C ALA A 986 -8.56 15.40 -29.16
N SER A 987 -8.31 15.09 -30.44
CA SER A 987 -7.03 15.37 -31.11
C SER A 987 -6.72 16.87 -31.15
N THR A 988 -7.69 17.72 -31.52
CA THR A 988 -7.56 19.18 -31.53
C THR A 988 -7.22 19.72 -30.14
N ALA A 989 -7.87 19.19 -29.10
CA ALA A 989 -7.56 19.56 -27.72
C ALA A 989 -6.13 19.16 -27.31
N LYS A 990 -5.70 17.93 -27.64
CA LYS A 990 -4.34 17.45 -27.35
C LYS A 990 -3.27 18.24 -28.11
N HIS A 991 -3.46 18.48 -29.41
CA HIS A 991 -2.53 19.27 -30.24
C HIS A 991 -2.38 20.71 -29.71
N THR A 992 -3.47 21.30 -29.20
CA THR A 992 -3.46 22.64 -28.58
C THR A 992 -2.60 22.66 -27.31
N VAL A 993 -2.78 21.67 -26.43
CA VAL A 993 -1.94 21.51 -25.22
C VAL A 993 -0.47 21.30 -25.61
N ASP A 994 -0.19 20.47 -26.61
CA ASP A 994 1.18 20.19 -27.07
C ASP A 994 1.84 21.40 -27.78
N ALA A 995 1.05 22.28 -28.41
CA ALA A 995 1.53 23.53 -28.96
C ALA A 995 1.92 24.53 -27.86
N LEU A 996 1.08 24.68 -26.83
CA LEU A 996 1.37 25.53 -25.66
C LEU A 996 2.56 25.01 -24.84
N ALA A 997 2.68 23.68 -24.64
CA ALA A 997 3.80 23.07 -23.94
C ALA A 997 5.15 23.36 -24.62
N ARG A 998 5.18 23.42 -25.96
CA ARG A 998 6.37 23.83 -26.75
C ARG A 998 6.67 25.33 -26.66
N GLN A 999 5.75 26.15 -26.15
CA GLN A 999 5.97 27.56 -25.80
C GLN A 999 6.22 27.76 -24.28
N GLY A 1000 6.49 26.68 -23.53
CA GLY A 1000 6.78 26.73 -22.09
C GLY A 1000 5.55 26.82 -21.17
N ILE A 1001 4.33 26.77 -21.73
CA ILE A 1001 3.08 26.87 -20.99
C ILE A 1001 2.43 25.48 -20.80
N GLN A 1002 2.19 25.08 -19.56
CA GLN A 1002 1.43 23.85 -19.26
C GLN A 1002 -0.04 24.15 -18.96
N VAL A 1003 -0.91 23.36 -19.59
CA VAL A 1003 -2.38 23.32 -19.49
C VAL A 1003 -2.82 21.85 -19.65
N ASP A 1004 -4.07 21.49 -19.33
CA ASP A 1004 -4.56 20.11 -19.47
C ASP A 1004 -5.75 19.99 -20.44
N CYS A 1005 -5.95 18.79 -20.99
CA CYS A 1005 -7.11 18.49 -21.84
C CYS A 1005 -7.83 17.23 -21.35
N ARG A 1006 -9.17 17.22 -21.43
CA ARG A 1006 -10.01 16.07 -21.10
C ARG A 1006 -11.08 15.88 -22.17
N LYS A 1007 -11.12 14.69 -22.78
CA LYS A 1007 -11.90 14.46 -24.01
C LYS A 1007 -11.57 15.55 -25.04
N ALA A 1008 -12.57 16.25 -25.58
CA ALA A 1008 -12.41 17.36 -26.52
C ALA A 1008 -12.40 18.75 -25.84
N PHE A 1009 -12.07 18.85 -24.56
CA PHE A 1009 -11.95 20.13 -23.85
C PHE A 1009 -10.48 20.45 -23.54
N VAL A 1010 -10.02 21.65 -23.92
CA VAL A 1010 -8.78 22.27 -23.39
C VAL A 1010 -9.14 23.04 -22.13
N ARG A 1011 -8.31 23.00 -21.09
CA ARG A 1011 -8.60 23.59 -19.77
C ARG A 1011 -7.42 24.38 -19.24
N VAL A 1012 -7.67 25.63 -18.88
CA VAL A 1012 -6.68 26.60 -18.37
C VAL A 1012 -7.06 26.93 -16.92
N GLY A 1013 -6.35 26.33 -15.96
CA GLY A 1013 -6.57 26.52 -14.53
C GLY A 1013 -5.77 27.69 -13.98
N PHE A 1014 -6.45 28.76 -13.59
CA PHE A 1014 -5.82 29.90 -12.92
C PHE A 1014 -5.82 29.67 -11.40
N GLY A 1015 -4.99 30.41 -10.66
CA GLY A 1015 -4.80 30.17 -9.24
C GLY A 1015 -4.12 31.30 -8.48
N ALA A 1016 -4.00 31.10 -7.17
CA ALA A 1016 -3.55 32.09 -6.20
C ALA A 1016 -2.07 32.50 -6.34
N ASN A 1017 -1.27 31.73 -7.08
CA ASN A 1017 0.12 32.00 -7.41
C ASN A 1017 0.27 32.95 -8.62
N HIS A 1018 -0.62 32.84 -9.61
CA HIS A 1018 -0.49 33.49 -10.91
C HIS A 1018 -0.62 35.03 -10.85
N SER A 1019 0.06 35.71 -11.78
CA SER A 1019 0.18 37.16 -11.90
C SER A 1019 -0.32 37.68 -13.26
N MET A 1020 -0.51 38.99 -13.42
CA MET A 1020 -0.88 39.59 -14.70
C MET A 1020 0.18 39.36 -15.80
N SER A 1021 1.46 39.29 -15.42
CA SER A 1021 2.57 38.92 -16.31
C SER A 1021 2.45 37.48 -16.83
N ASP A 1022 1.97 36.54 -16.01
CA ASP A 1022 1.74 35.15 -16.44
C ASP A 1022 0.59 35.08 -17.45
N VAL A 1023 -0.44 35.92 -17.29
CA VAL A 1023 -1.55 36.03 -18.25
C VAL A 1023 -1.09 36.61 -19.60
N ASP A 1024 -0.30 37.68 -19.59
CA ASP A 1024 0.25 38.24 -20.83
C ASP A 1024 1.28 37.27 -21.49
N ALA A 1025 1.97 36.43 -20.71
CA ALA A 1025 2.81 35.34 -21.23
C ALA A 1025 1.98 34.21 -21.88
N LEU A 1026 0.90 33.76 -21.24
CA LEU A 1026 -0.06 32.79 -21.79
C LEU A 1026 -0.67 33.30 -23.11
N LEU A 1027 -1.08 34.56 -23.18
CA LEU A 1027 -1.57 35.20 -24.40
C LEU A 1027 -0.51 35.24 -25.52
N SER A 1028 0.75 35.50 -25.16
CA SER A 1028 1.88 35.49 -26.09
C SER A 1028 2.17 34.08 -26.64
N ALA A 1029 2.10 33.07 -25.78
CA ALA A 1029 2.25 31.66 -26.15
C ALA A 1029 1.10 31.17 -27.06
N LEU A 1030 -0.15 31.57 -26.78
CA LEU A 1030 -1.30 31.30 -27.65
C LEU A 1030 -1.09 31.90 -29.05
N LYS A 1031 -0.60 33.15 -29.13
CA LYS A 1031 -0.31 33.81 -30.41
C LYS A 1031 0.79 33.09 -31.20
N ALA A 1032 1.87 32.70 -30.53
CA ALA A 1032 2.95 31.92 -31.14
C ALA A 1032 2.44 30.56 -31.65
N ALA A 1033 1.74 29.80 -30.79
CA ALA A 1033 1.16 28.49 -31.11
C ALA A 1033 0.17 28.56 -32.30
N GLY A 1034 -0.68 29.59 -32.35
CA GLY A 1034 -1.64 29.79 -33.44
C GLY A 1034 -0.96 30.06 -34.79
N SER A 1035 0.09 30.88 -34.80
CA SER A 1035 0.84 31.20 -36.02
C SER A 1035 1.53 29.98 -36.63
N ALA A 1036 2.04 29.07 -35.79
CA ALA A 1036 2.75 27.86 -36.21
C ALA A 1036 1.85 26.78 -36.84
N GLY A 1037 0.52 26.93 -36.79
CA GLY A 1037 -0.44 26.02 -37.43
C GLY A 1037 -0.83 26.39 -38.87
N SER A 1038 -0.18 27.40 -39.46
CA SER A 1038 -0.54 27.97 -40.78
C SER A 1038 0.58 27.89 -41.83
N ALA A 1039 1.59 27.06 -41.59
CA ALA A 1039 2.79 26.88 -42.42
C ALA A 1039 3.03 25.40 -42.77
#